data_AF-A0A3P1WCN7-F1
#
_entry.id   AF-A0A3P1WCN7-F1
#
_cell.length_a   1.000
_cell.length_b   1.000
_cell.length_c   1.000
_cell.angle_alpha   90.00
_cell.angle_beta   90.00
_cell.angle_gamma   90.00
#
_symmetry.space_group_name_H-M   'P 1'
#
loop_
_entity.id
_entity.type
_entity.pdbx_description
1 polymer ?
#
loop_
_entity_poly.entity_id
_entity_poly.type
_entity_poly.pdbx_seq_one_letter_code
_entity_poly.pdbx_strand_id
1 'polypeptide(L)'
;MPHSAAPLKAEQVSQFKLLAQPRFAPFFWTQFTGAANDNLFKFALTVMVTYQMHLDWLPHEMAGLVIGAVFILPFLLFSATAGQLADKYPHHRLIGYLKQWEVALMLIAAVGFWLGSPALLLGCVFGMGLQSTFFGPVKYAYLPQQLHPSELTGGNGMVEMGTFVAIVLGSLAGGVLIGLTGDAPSAAGVSGAAGAGSAGGDVLHAYWLGHVSVAVACLALALLGYWVSRAIPAAPATDPGLRINWNPISEVWRNLKLAHGNTVVFRSVLGASWMWFIGSVLMSQFPVIAKDVLHGSPNVAPLLLAVFAAGIGTGSLLCEALSRKQIEIGLVPVGAIGMSVFLADLYLATRSLPTPAAPLSVPQFLALGANWRVMADLFLLCLFTGLYSVPMYALIQARSQPTHRARIIAANNILNALFIIASALITAALLHLGLEIADIFLTLAIANAVVAGYIFLLVPEYLLRFIAWVLTHLVYRFRVRGREHIPAQGPAVLACNHVSFVDAILLMAASPRPIYFLMDARIFKIPVLGYVFRMARAIPIAPQKDDPQAFEAAFAQATQVLRNGDLLGIFPEGAITRDGQLQRFRRGIQKIVADARAQGLDVPIVPMALTNLWGSFFSRIEVRNGENVAMVRPLRRGLFNRVGLHIGPALDGPATTPSMLQEQVQRLLQAP
;
A
#
# COMPACT_ATOMS: atom_id res chain seq x y z
N MET A 1 27.82 24.78 -15.67
CA MET A 1 26.35 24.71 -15.59
C MET A 1 25.90 23.35 -16.09
N PRO A 2 25.28 22.48 -15.27
CA PRO A 2 24.75 21.22 -15.78
C PRO A 2 23.37 21.46 -16.39
N HIS A 3 23.16 20.87 -17.56
CA HIS A 3 21.94 20.95 -18.38
C HIS A 3 20.67 20.72 -17.55
N SER A 4 19.82 21.75 -17.49
CA SER A 4 18.42 21.63 -17.12
C SER A 4 17.74 20.70 -18.13
N ALA A 5 17.46 19.46 -17.71
CA ALA A 5 16.62 18.57 -18.47
C ALA A 5 15.23 19.21 -18.60
N ALA A 6 14.78 19.40 -19.83
CA ALA A 6 13.42 19.84 -20.13
C ALA A 6 12.41 18.92 -19.40
N PRO A 7 11.31 19.46 -18.84
CA PRO A 7 10.28 18.63 -18.25
C PRO A 7 9.72 17.71 -19.32
N LEU A 8 10.00 16.40 -19.19
CA LEU A 8 9.45 15.37 -20.04
C LEU A 8 7.93 15.52 -20.06
N LYS A 9 7.33 15.60 -21.25
CA LYS A 9 5.88 15.50 -21.43
C LYS A 9 5.42 14.27 -20.65
N ALA A 10 4.48 14.45 -19.72
CA ALA A 10 3.91 13.39 -18.92
C ALA A 10 3.06 12.47 -19.80
N GLU A 11 3.70 11.67 -20.65
CA GLU A 11 3.07 10.54 -21.29
C GLU A 11 2.65 9.59 -20.17
N GLN A 12 1.35 9.27 -20.13
CA GLN A 12 0.77 8.46 -19.08
C GLN A 12 1.20 7.00 -19.26
N VAL A 13 2.41 6.67 -18.81
CA VAL A 13 2.96 5.31 -18.84
C VAL A 13 2.08 4.38 -17.98
N SER A 14 1.80 3.17 -18.46
CA SER A 14 1.14 2.11 -17.67
C SER A 14 2.18 1.41 -16.79
N GLN A 15 1.84 0.95 -15.58
CA GLN A 15 2.76 0.15 -14.73
C GLN A 15 3.55 -0.92 -15.51
N PHE A 16 2.91 -1.67 -16.40
CA PHE A 16 3.57 -2.76 -17.12
C PHE A 16 4.67 -2.24 -18.05
N LYS A 17 4.53 -1.03 -18.59
CA LYS A 17 5.58 -0.40 -19.39
C LYS A 17 6.81 -0.05 -18.54
N LEU A 18 6.67 0.14 -17.23
CA LEU A 18 7.82 0.38 -16.34
C LEU A 18 8.79 -0.82 -16.35
N LEU A 19 8.31 -2.05 -16.54
CA LEU A 19 9.15 -3.25 -16.63
C LEU A 19 10.08 -3.27 -17.85
N ALA A 20 9.83 -2.42 -18.84
CA ALA A 20 10.71 -2.25 -20.00
C ALA A 20 11.58 -0.99 -19.89
N GLN A 21 11.36 -0.15 -18.89
CA GLN A 21 12.10 1.11 -18.76
C GLN A 21 13.45 0.92 -18.06
N PRO A 22 14.55 1.48 -18.60
CA PRO A 22 15.89 1.30 -18.04
C PRO A 22 16.04 1.85 -16.61
N ARG A 23 15.21 2.83 -16.22
CA ARG A 23 15.19 3.39 -14.85
C ARG A 23 14.55 2.50 -13.79
N PHE A 24 13.72 1.54 -14.18
CA PHE A 24 12.94 0.70 -13.26
C PHE A 24 13.21 -0.79 -13.44
N ALA A 25 13.33 -1.29 -14.67
CA ALA A 25 13.45 -2.72 -14.96
C ALA A 25 14.64 -3.40 -14.26
N PRO A 26 15.88 -2.88 -14.30
CA PRO A 26 17.01 -3.51 -13.60
C PRO A 26 16.79 -3.58 -12.09
N PHE A 27 16.21 -2.52 -11.52
CA PHE A 27 15.86 -2.46 -10.11
C PHE A 27 14.80 -3.52 -9.74
N PHE A 28 13.72 -3.60 -10.52
CA PHE A 28 12.64 -4.56 -10.32
C PHE A 28 13.17 -6.01 -10.35
N TRP A 29 13.94 -6.37 -11.37
CA TRP A 29 14.45 -7.73 -11.51
C TRP A 29 15.53 -8.07 -10.47
N THR A 30 16.33 -7.09 -10.04
CA THR A 30 17.26 -7.26 -8.92
C THR A 30 16.54 -7.62 -7.62
N GLN A 31 15.44 -6.93 -7.31
CA GLN A 31 14.65 -7.25 -6.11
C GLN A 31 13.92 -8.60 -6.26
N PHE A 32 13.40 -8.89 -7.46
CA PHE A 32 12.62 -10.09 -7.73
C PHE A 32 13.47 -11.34 -7.54
N THR A 33 14.68 -11.33 -8.11
CA THR A 33 15.65 -12.42 -7.95
C THR A 33 16.12 -12.58 -6.51
N GLY A 34 16.34 -11.47 -5.78
CA GLY A 34 16.67 -11.52 -4.35
C GLY A 34 15.55 -12.13 -3.51
N ALA A 35 14.31 -11.67 -3.69
CA ALA A 35 13.15 -12.22 -2.98
C ALA A 35 12.92 -13.71 -3.32
N ALA A 36 13.11 -14.10 -4.59
CA ALA A 36 12.97 -15.49 -5.00
C ALA A 36 14.05 -16.37 -4.36
N ASN A 37 15.29 -15.88 -4.32
CA ASN A 37 16.42 -16.58 -3.73
C ASN A 37 16.24 -16.78 -2.21
N ASP A 38 15.88 -15.72 -1.48
CA ASP A 38 15.63 -15.78 -0.04
C ASP A 38 14.58 -16.84 0.31
N ASN A 39 13.50 -16.91 -0.47
CA ASN A 39 12.41 -17.85 -0.22
C ASN A 39 12.73 -19.27 -0.69
N LEU A 40 13.48 -19.43 -1.79
CA LEU A 40 14.01 -20.73 -2.21
C LEU A 40 14.87 -21.34 -1.10
N PHE A 41 15.87 -20.61 -0.62
CA PHE A 41 16.77 -21.10 0.41
C PHE A 41 16.03 -21.39 1.72
N LYS A 42 15.24 -20.44 2.22
CA LYS A 42 14.54 -20.59 3.51
C LYS A 42 13.56 -21.75 3.49
N PHE A 43 12.81 -21.91 2.41
CA PHE A 43 11.83 -22.98 2.32
C PHE A 43 12.51 -24.34 2.19
N ALA A 44 13.55 -24.45 1.34
CA ALA A 44 14.35 -25.68 1.23
C ALA A 44 14.97 -26.08 2.58
N LEU A 45 15.58 -25.13 3.30
CA LEU A 45 16.14 -25.37 4.63
C LEU A 45 15.05 -25.79 5.64
N THR A 46 13.87 -25.17 5.57
CA THR A 46 12.75 -25.53 6.45
C THR A 46 12.34 -26.98 6.22
N VAL A 47 12.11 -27.38 4.97
CA VAL A 47 11.76 -28.77 4.62
C VAL A 47 12.86 -29.73 5.06
N MET A 48 14.13 -29.38 4.84
CA MET A 48 15.27 -30.19 5.23
C MET A 48 15.36 -30.38 6.75
N VAL A 49 15.20 -29.32 7.55
CA VAL A 49 15.21 -29.41 9.02
C VAL A 49 13.97 -30.14 9.55
N THR A 50 12.81 -29.98 8.90
CA THR A 50 11.59 -30.65 9.34
C THR A 50 11.62 -32.16 9.08
N TYR A 51 12.19 -32.60 7.95
CA TYR A 51 12.04 -33.99 7.48
C TYR A 51 13.35 -34.78 7.34
N GLN A 52 14.49 -34.11 7.14
CA GLN A 52 15.75 -34.78 6.76
C GLN A 52 16.85 -34.64 7.81
N MET A 53 16.76 -33.68 8.75
CA MET A 53 17.76 -33.42 9.77
C MET A 53 17.14 -33.46 11.17
N HIS A 54 17.81 -34.15 12.09
CA HIS A 54 17.45 -34.12 13.50
C HIS A 54 18.29 -33.08 14.24
N LEU A 55 17.64 -32.15 14.94
CA LEU A 55 18.30 -31.14 15.77
C LEU A 55 17.84 -31.32 17.22
N ASP A 56 18.75 -31.75 18.11
CA ASP A 56 18.42 -32.03 19.52
C ASP A 56 17.78 -30.84 20.26
N TRP A 57 18.14 -29.62 19.85
CA TRP A 57 17.65 -28.38 20.46
C TRP A 57 16.43 -27.77 19.76
N LEU A 58 16.02 -28.29 18.60
CA LEU A 58 14.94 -27.73 17.79
C LEU A 58 13.93 -28.81 17.37
N PRO A 59 12.73 -28.81 17.98
CA PRO A 59 11.64 -29.67 17.53
C PRO A 59 11.31 -29.41 16.05
N HIS A 60 11.10 -30.48 15.26
CA HIS A 60 10.83 -30.39 13.81
C HIS A 60 9.62 -29.50 13.48
N GLU A 61 8.60 -29.50 14.34
CA GLU A 61 7.40 -28.66 14.20
C GLU A 61 7.68 -27.15 14.34
N MET A 62 8.76 -26.78 15.02
CA MET A 62 9.18 -25.39 15.22
C MET A 62 10.16 -24.89 14.16
N ALA A 63 10.61 -25.75 13.24
CA ALA A 63 11.67 -25.43 12.27
C ALA A 63 11.35 -24.18 11.44
N GLY A 64 10.16 -24.13 10.83
CA GLY A 64 9.73 -22.99 10.01
C GLY A 64 9.60 -21.70 10.82
N LEU A 65 9.12 -21.78 12.07
CA LEU A 65 8.99 -20.64 12.96
C LEU A 65 10.36 -20.06 13.33
N VAL A 66 11.31 -20.91 13.73
CA VAL A 66 12.65 -20.50 14.13
C VAL A 66 13.44 -19.95 12.95
N ILE A 67 13.42 -20.61 11.79
CA ILE A 67 14.07 -20.12 10.57
C ILE A 67 13.47 -18.76 10.15
N GLY A 68 12.14 -18.63 10.22
CA GLY A 68 11.44 -17.36 9.99
C GLY A 68 11.90 -16.26 10.95
N ALA A 69 11.98 -16.55 12.25
CA ALA A 69 12.42 -15.62 13.28
C ALA A 69 13.88 -15.19 13.09
N VAL A 70 14.79 -16.13 12.79
CA VAL A 70 16.20 -15.85 12.49
C VAL A 70 16.35 -14.91 11.29
N PHE A 71 15.51 -15.08 10.27
CA PHE A 71 15.50 -14.18 9.10
C PHE A 71 14.98 -12.77 9.43
N ILE A 72 13.99 -12.64 10.32
CA ILE A 72 13.38 -11.36 10.66
C ILE A 72 14.19 -10.59 11.71
N LEU A 73 14.90 -11.28 12.59
CA LEU A 73 15.68 -10.69 13.67
C LEU A 73 16.59 -9.52 13.24
N PRO A 74 17.33 -9.60 12.11
CA PRO A 74 18.12 -8.48 11.62
C PRO A 74 17.32 -7.17 11.38
N PHE A 75 16.05 -7.26 10.98
CA PHE A 75 15.22 -6.08 10.74
C PHE A 75 15.02 -5.27 12.01
N LEU A 76 14.88 -5.94 13.15
CA LEU A 76 14.74 -5.28 14.45
C LEU A 76 16.06 -4.62 14.89
N LEU A 77 17.19 -5.32 14.66
CA LEU A 77 18.49 -4.93 15.20
C LEU A 77 19.22 -3.88 14.36
N PHE A 78 19.11 -3.96 13.03
CA PHE A 78 19.99 -3.21 12.11
C PHE A 78 19.26 -2.24 11.19
N SER A 79 17.91 -2.21 11.18
CA SER A 79 17.19 -1.37 10.22
C SER A 79 17.45 0.13 10.44
N ALA A 80 17.60 0.60 11.67
CA ALA A 80 17.95 2.00 11.94
C ALA A 80 19.30 2.40 11.33
N THR A 81 20.32 1.53 11.43
CA THR A 81 21.63 1.71 10.80
C THR A 81 21.52 1.65 9.27
N ALA A 82 20.74 0.71 8.75
CA ALA A 82 20.48 0.60 7.32
C ALA A 82 19.86 1.87 6.73
N GLY A 83 18.90 2.49 7.42
CA GLY A 83 18.31 3.76 7.02
C GLY A 83 19.33 4.89 6.91
N GLN A 84 20.25 4.99 7.88
CA GLN A 84 21.32 6.00 7.84
C GLN A 84 22.28 5.78 6.67
N LEU A 85 22.70 4.53 6.45
CA LEU A 85 23.58 4.19 5.33
C LEU A 85 22.92 4.48 3.98
N ALA A 86 21.63 4.17 3.86
CA ALA A 86 20.83 4.42 2.66
C ALA A 86 20.72 5.92 2.34
N ASP A 87 20.49 6.79 3.34
CA ASP A 87 20.46 8.24 3.11
C ASP A 87 21.87 8.79 2.76
N LYS A 88 22.93 8.23 3.36
CA LYS A 88 24.31 8.72 3.22
C LYS A 88 24.99 8.36 1.91
N TYR A 89 24.78 7.15 1.40
CA TYR A 89 25.51 6.62 0.24
C TYR A 89 24.63 6.51 -1.00
N PRO A 90 25.21 6.59 -2.22
CA PRO A 90 24.45 6.45 -3.45
C PRO A 90 23.75 5.09 -3.53
N HIS A 91 22.43 5.09 -3.74
CA HIS A 91 21.59 3.89 -3.68
C HIS A 91 22.04 2.78 -4.63
N HIS A 92 22.39 3.12 -5.87
CA HIS A 92 22.86 2.16 -6.88
C HIS A 92 24.14 1.41 -6.45
N ARG A 93 25.07 2.08 -5.74
CA ARG A 93 26.28 1.44 -5.23
C ARG A 93 25.96 0.52 -4.06
N LEU A 94 25.10 0.96 -3.13
CA LEU A 94 24.64 0.12 -2.02
C LEU A 94 23.96 -1.14 -2.53
N ILE A 95 23.05 -1.03 -3.50
CA ILE A 95 22.41 -2.20 -4.12
C ILE A 95 23.46 -3.16 -4.70
N GLY A 96 24.45 -2.65 -5.45
CA GLY A 96 25.53 -3.47 -5.99
C GLY A 96 26.32 -4.22 -4.92
N TYR A 97 26.71 -3.55 -3.83
CA TYR A 97 27.43 -4.19 -2.72
C TYR A 97 26.58 -5.23 -1.99
N LEU A 98 25.29 -4.96 -1.78
CA LEU A 98 24.36 -5.91 -1.16
C LEU A 98 24.16 -7.16 -2.01
N LYS A 99 24.20 -7.05 -3.34
CA LYS A 99 24.14 -8.22 -4.24
C LYS A 99 25.46 -9.00 -4.28
N GLN A 100 26.62 -8.35 -4.14
CA GLN A 100 27.89 -9.06 -3.96
C GLN A 100 27.90 -9.85 -2.66
N TRP A 101 27.39 -9.25 -1.59
CA TRP A 101 27.23 -9.94 -0.30
C TRP A 101 26.29 -11.14 -0.44
N GLU A 102 25.17 -11.00 -1.14
CA GLU A 102 24.26 -12.12 -1.39
C GLU A 102 24.95 -13.29 -2.11
N VAL A 103 25.78 -13.03 -3.13
CA VAL A 103 26.57 -14.09 -3.80
C VAL A 103 27.53 -14.76 -2.81
N ALA A 104 28.23 -13.99 -1.97
CA ALA A 104 29.12 -14.55 -0.96
C ALA A 104 28.37 -15.42 0.06
N LEU A 105 27.18 -14.98 0.51
CA LEU A 105 26.32 -15.78 1.38
C LEU A 105 25.86 -17.07 0.70
N MET A 106 25.53 -17.03 -0.60
CA MET A 106 25.12 -18.23 -1.34
C MET A 106 26.28 -19.21 -1.54
N LEU A 107 27.52 -18.73 -1.67
CA LEU A 107 28.71 -19.59 -1.67
C LEU A 107 28.92 -20.26 -0.30
N ILE A 108 28.76 -19.52 0.80
CA ILE A 108 28.84 -20.08 2.16
C ILE A 108 27.70 -21.08 2.40
N ALA A 109 26.50 -20.78 1.93
CA ALA A 109 25.37 -21.71 1.95
C ALA A 109 25.65 -22.99 1.17
N ALA A 110 26.29 -22.91 -0.01
CA ALA A 110 26.69 -24.08 -0.78
C ALA A 110 27.66 -24.97 0.01
N VAL A 111 28.62 -24.36 0.72
CA VAL A 111 29.49 -25.08 1.66
C VAL A 111 28.69 -25.66 2.83
N GLY A 112 27.69 -24.94 3.35
CA GLY A 112 26.80 -25.43 4.41
C GLY A 112 25.98 -26.65 4.00
N PHE A 113 25.44 -26.67 2.79
CA PHE A 113 24.76 -27.84 2.23
C PHE A 113 25.74 -28.99 2.00
N TRP A 114 26.94 -28.71 1.48
CA TRP A 114 27.97 -29.72 1.26
C TRP A 114 28.46 -30.35 2.56
N LEU A 115 28.60 -29.58 3.64
CA LEU A 115 28.98 -30.07 4.95
C LEU A 115 27.80 -30.66 5.75
N GLY A 116 26.57 -30.51 5.27
CA GLY A 116 25.36 -30.85 6.02
C GLY A 116 25.25 -30.10 7.35
N SER A 117 25.77 -28.86 7.45
CA SER A 117 25.88 -28.10 8.71
C SER A 117 24.67 -27.18 8.92
N PRO A 118 23.73 -27.52 9.84
CA PRO A 118 22.53 -26.71 10.06
C PRO A 118 22.88 -25.34 10.67
N ALA A 119 23.91 -25.29 11.52
CA ALA A 119 24.39 -24.03 12.11
C ALA A 119 24.90 -23.05 11.06
N LEU A 120 25.66 -23.53 10.06
CA LEU A 120 26.16 -22.69 8.98
C LEU A 120 25.00 -22.18 8.11
N LEU A 121 24.04 -23.05 7.80
CA LEU A 121 22.85 -22.70 7.02
C LEU A 121 21.94 -21.70 7.75
N LEU A 122 21.72 -21.87 9.06
CA LEU A 122 21.03 -20.89 9.90
C LEU A 122 21.78 -19.55 9.97
N GLY A 123 23.11 -19.58 10.01
CA GLY A 123 23.95 -18.40 9.85
C GLY A 123 23.71 -17.68 8.52
N CYS A 124 23.56 -18.42 7.42
CA CYS A 124 23.19 -17.86 6.12
C CYS A 124 21.77 -17.28 6.12
N VAL A 125 20.80 -17.88 6.81
CA VAL A 125 19.45 -17.29 6.98
C VAL A 125 19.54 -15.93 7.63
N PHE A 126 20.29 -15.82 8.73
CA PHE A 126 20.52 -14.54 9.40
C PHE A 126 21.22 -13.54 8.48
N GLY A 127 22.25 -13.98 7.74
CA GLY A 127 22.97 -13.15 6.77
C GLY A 127 22.09 -12.62 5.65
N MET A 128 21.19 -13.44 5.11
CA MET A 128 20.19 -13.00 4.12
C MET A 128 19.20 -12.01 4.72
N GLY A 129 18.69 -12.28 5.93
CA GLY A 129 17.82 -11.34 6.65
C GLY A 129 18.49 -9.99 6.88
N LEU A 130 19.80 -10.00 7.18
CA LEU A 130 20.61 -8.80 7.33
C LEU A 130 20.76 -8.06 6.01
N GLN A 131 21.10 -8.75 4.93
CA GLN A 131 21.16 -8.17 3.58
C GLN A 131 19.82 -7.52 3.20
N SER A 132 18.71 -8.22 3.40
CA SER A 132 17.35 -7.74 3.13
C SER A 132 16.99 -6.52 4.00
N THR A 133 17.46 -6.48 5.25
CA THR A 133 17.31 -5.31 6.15
C THR A 133 17.98 -4.07 5.58
N PHE A 134 19.18 -4.21 4.99
CA PHE A 134 19.87 -3.10 4.33
C PHE A 134 19.25 -2.73 2.98
N PHE A 135 18.73 -3.71 2.24
CA PHE A 135 18.10 -3.48 0.94
C PHE A 135 16.78 -2.71 1.06
N GLY A 136 15.97 -2.98 2.10
CA GLY A 136 14.65 -2.39 2.29
C GLY A 136 14.59 -0.85 2.24
N PRO A 137 15.35 -0.11 3.08
CA PRO A 137 15.39 1.35 3.04
C PRO A 137 15.86 1.91 1.69
N VAL A 138 16.86 1.28 1.07
CA VAL A 138 17.40 1.69 -0.24
C VAL A 138 16.35 1.53 -1.33
N LYS A 139 15.62 0.40 -1.33
CA LYS A 139 14.57 0.06 -2.28
C LYS A 139 13.48 1.13 -2.35
N TYR A 140 12.93 1.49 -1.19
CA TYR A 140 11.83 2.45 -1.11
C TYR A 140 12.30 3.92 -1.17
N ALA A 141 13.59 4.20 -0.92
CA ALA A 141 14.16 5.52 -1.15
C ALA A 141 14.55 5.76 -2.62
N TYR A 142 14.87 4.71 -3.37
CA TYR A 142 15.21 4.75 -4.79
C TYR A 142 13.99 5.04 -5.68
N LEU A 143 12.84 4.40 -5.42
CA LEU A 143 11.62 4.54 -6.25
C LEU A 143 11.22 6.00 -6.53
N PRO A 144 11.10 6.90 -5.53
CA PRO A 144 10.64 8.26 -5.79
C PRO A 144 11.72 9.18 -6.38
N GLN A 145 12.97 8.71 -6.49
CA GLN A 145 14.01 9.45 -7.24
C GLN A 145 13.90 9.17 -8.75
N GLN A 146 13.41 8.00 -9.15
CA GLN A 146 13.40 7.56 -10.54
C GLN A 146 12.01 7.64 -11.20
N LEU A 147 10.95 7.56 -10.40
CA LEU A 147 9.57 7.57 -10.87
C LEU A 147 8.95 8.95 -10.72
N HIS A 148 8.10 9.31 -11.68
CA HIS A 148 7.24 10.48 -11.51
C HIS A 148 6.21 10.25 -10.40
N PRO A 149 5.69 11.31 -9.75
CA PRO A 149 4.65 11.18 -8.72
C PRO A 149 3.42 10.38 -9.15
N SER A 150 3.04 10.44 -10.43
CA SER A 150 1.93 9.66 -11.01
C SER A 150 2.25 8.18 -11.23
N GLU A 151 3.55 7.84 -11.31
CA GLU A 151 4.03 6.47 -11.52
C GLU A 151 4.31 5.77 -10.17
N LEU A 152 4.35 6.51 -9.06
CA LEU A 152 4.78 5.99 -7.77
C LEU A 152 3.86 4.88 -7.22
N THR A 153 2.54 5.05 -7.34
CA THR A 153 1.56 4.02 -6.95
C THR A 153 1.75 2.76 -7.78
N GLY A 154 1.89 2.90 -9.10
CA GLY A 154 2.14 1.79 -10.02
C GLY A 154 3.46 1.07 -9.77
N GLY A 155 4.54 1.83 -9.57
CA GLY A 155 5.85 1.27 -9.24
C GLY A 155 5.85 0.48 -7.93
N ASN A 156 5.17 0.98 -6.90
CA ASN A 156 4.99 0.24 -5.64
C ASN A 156 4.13 -1.02 -5.86
N GLY A 157 3.02 -0.91 -6.60
CA GLY A 157 2.18 -2.07 -6.93
C GLY A 157 2.93 -3.17 -7.68
N MET A 158 3.77 -2.80 -8.65
CA MET A 158 4.63 -3.74 -9.36
C MET A 158 5.65 -4.39 -8.44
N VAL A 159 6.35 -3.59 -7.62
CA VAL A 159 7.33 -4.08 -6.65
C VAL A 159 6.72 -5.08 -5.69
N GLU A 160 5.53 -4.79 -5.19
CA GLU A 160 4.82 -5.64 -4.24
C GLU A 160 4.35 -6.93 -4.90
N MET A 161 3.66 -6.85 -6.04
CA MET A 161 3.27 -8.02 -6.82
C MET A 161 4.47 -8.90 -7.17
N GLY A 162 5.56 -8.30 -7.66
CA GLY A 162 6.78 -9.03 -8.01
C GLY A 162 7.40 -9.74 -6.80
N THR A 163 7.35 -9.13 -5.61
CA THR A 163 7.82 -9.76 -4.38
C THR A 163 7.01 -11.00 -4.02
N PHE A 164 5.67 -10.93 -4.09
CA PHE A 164 4.81 -12.09 -3.80
C PHE A 164 4.92 -13.20 -4.83
N VAL A 165 5.02 -12.86 -6.12
CA VAL A 165 5.29 -13.86 -7.17
C VAL A 165 6.64 -14.54 -6.94
N ALA A 166 7.68 -13.77 -6.61
CA ALA A 166 8.99 -14.31 -6.26
C ALA A 166 8.96 -15.22 -5.01
N ILE A 167 8.20 -14.86 -3.97
CA ILE A 167 8.00 -15.71 -2.77
C ILE A 167 7.43 -17.07 -3.17
N VAL A 168 6.37 -17.10 -3.99
CA VAL A 168 5.74 -18.36 -4.43
C VAL A 168 6.68 -19.19 -5.27
N LEU A 169 7.28 -18.60 -6.31
CA LEU A 169 8.17 -19.32 -7.21
C LEU A 169 9.40 -19.84 -6.48
N GLY A 170 9.98 -19.02 -5.60
CA GLY A 170 11.11 -19.41 -4.75
C GLY A 170 10.74 -20.58 -3.83
N SER A 171 9.64 -20.46 -3.08
CA SER A 171 9.21 -21.51 -2.14
C SER A 171 8.89 -22.82 -2.86
N LEU A 172 8.19 -22.75 -4.01
CA LEU A 172 7.86 -23.91 -4.83
C LEU A 172 9.14 -24.58 -5.36
N ALA A 173 10.07 -23.80 -5.90
CA ALA A 173 11.35 -24.32 -6.37
C ALA A 173 12.15 -24.95 -5.23
N GLY A 174 12.21 -24.31 -4.06
CA GLY A 174 12.90 -24.84 -2.89
C GLY A 174 12.35 -26.20 -2.45
N GLY A 175 11.01 -26.33 -2.41
CA GLY A 175 10.33 -27.59 -2.07
C GLY A 175 10.55 -28.69 -3.10
N VAL A 176 10.47 -28.37 -4.40
CA VAL A 176 10.69 -29.35 -5.47
C VAL A 176 12.15 -29.81 -5.49
N LEU A 177 13.11 -28.89 -5.41
CA LEU A 177 14.53 -29.21 -5.51
C LEU A 177 15.01 -30.06 -4.32
N ILE A 178 14.57 -29.74 -3.10
CA ILE A 178 14.88 -30.55 -1.93
C ILE A 178 14.11 -31.88 -1.95
N GLY A 179 12.95 -31.95 -2.58
CA GLY A 179 12.16 -33.17 -2.76
C GLY A 179 12.68 -34.11 -3.86
N LEU A 180 13.67 -33.69 -4.67
CA LEU A 180 14.40 -34.60 -5.58
C LEU A 180 15.21 -35.66 -4.81
N THR A 181 15.41 -35.46 -3.50
CA THR A 181 15.82 -36.53 -2.60
C THR A 181 14.62 -37.48 -2.45
N GLY A 182 14.64 -38.68 -3.04
CA GLY A 182 13.64 -39.70 -2.72
C GLY A 182 13.58 -39.95 -1.20
N ASP A 183 12.47 -40.48 -0.68
CA ASP A 183 12.25 -40.74 0.76
C ASP A 183 13.46 -41.44 1.40
N ALA A 184 14.39 -40.67 1.97
CA ALA A 184 15.60 -41.21 2.57
C ALA A 184 15.25 -41.73 3.97
N PRO A 185 15.64 -42.97 4.33
CA PRO A 185 15.44 -43.47 5.69
C PRO A 185 16.21 -42.59 6.69
N SER A 186 15.63 -42.41 7.87
CA SER A 186 16.19 -41.68 9.01
C SER A 186 17.70 -41.85 9.18
N ALA A 187 18.40 -40.77 9.53
CA ALA A 187 19.85 -40.67 9.72
C ALA A 187 20.49 -41.72 10.65
N ALA A 188 19.70 -42.49 11.42
CA ALA A 188 20.16 -43.64 12.18
C ALA A 188 20.73 -44.80 11.31
N GLY A 189 20.48 -44.81 10.00
CA GLY A 189 20.98 -45.86 9.09
C GLY A 189 22.33 -45.57 8.41
N VAL A 190 22.83 -44.33 8.42
CA VAL A 190 24.00 -43.94 7.61
C VAL A 190 25.32 -44.34 8.29
N SER A 191 25.35 -44.50 9.62
CA SER A 191 26.53 -44.98 10.34
C SER A 191 26.74 -46.50 10.25
N GLY A 192 25.80 -47.26 9.66
CA GLY A 192 25.88 -48.73 9.52
C GLY A 192 26.06 -49.25 8.09
N ALA A 193 26.01 -48.38 7.08
CA ALA A 193 25.95 -48.78 5.66
C ALA A 193 27.33 -49.06 5.03
N ALA A 194 28.28 -49.60 5.79
CA ALA A 194 29.56 -50.10 5.24
C ALA A 194 29.46 -51.51 4.62
N GLY A 195 28.24 -52.07 4.45
CA GLY A 195 28.09 -53.49 4.11
C GLY A 195 26.88 -53.95 3.29
N ALA A 196 26.06 -53.10 2.65
CA ALA A 196 24.92 -53.57 1.86
C ALA A 196 24.88 -52.97 0.45
N GLY A 197 24.83 -53.86 -0.56
CA GLY A 197 24.98 -53.56 -1.98
C GLY A 197 23.89 -52.67 -2.59
N SER A 198 24.24 -52.09 -3.74
CA SER A 198 23.49 -51.37 -4.80
C SER A 198 22.32 -50.42 -4.45
N ALA A 199 21.56 -50.61 -3.38
CA ALA A 199 20.45 -49.74 -2.99
C ALA A 199 20.88 -48.55 -2.10
N GLY A 200 22.00 -48.67 -1.37
CA GLY A 200 22.52 -47.56 -0.53
C GLY A 200 23.19 -46.44 -1.33
N GLY A 201 23.73 -46.74 -2.51
CA GLY A 201 24.34 -45.76 -3.41
C GLY A 201 23.33 -44.80 -4.02
N ASP A 202 22.17 -45.32 -4.44
CA ASP A 202 21.11 -44.53 -5.06
C ASP A 202 20.46 -43.53 -4.08
N VAL A 203 20.33 -43.92 -2.81
CA VAL A 203 19.76 -43.07 -1.74
C VAL A 203 20.72 -41.95 -1.34
N LEU A 204 22.01 -42.24 -1.20
CA LEU A 204 23.03 -41.21 -0.97
C LEU A 204 23.11 -40.27 -2.18
N HIS A 205 23.10 -40.80 -3.41
CA HIS A 205 23.06 -39.98 -4.62
C HIS A 205 21.85 -39.05 -4.66
N ALA A 206 20.66 -39.54 -4.32
CA ALA A 206 19.44 -38.72 -4.30
C ALA A 206 19.51 -37.61 -3.24
N TYR A 207 19.98 -37.91 -2.03
CA TYR A 207 20.19 -36.94 -0.94
C TYR A 207 21.13 -35.80 -1.37
N TRP A 208 22.30 -36.17 -1.91
CA TRP A 208 23.28 -35.21 -2.41
C TRP A 208 22.76 -34.40 -3.60
N LEU A 209 21.96 -35.02 -4.48
CA LEU A 209 21.41 -34.36 -5.66
C LEU A 209 20.45 -33.21 -5.30
N GLY A 210 19.57 -33.39 -4.30
CA GLY A 210 18.64 -32.33 -3.89
C GLY A 210 19.36 -31.13 -3.26
N HIS A 211 20.31 -31.40 -2.36
CA HIS A 211 21.07 -30.34 -1.64
C HIS A 211 21.95 -29.52 -2.59
N VAL A 212 22.64 -30.20 -3.51
CA VAL A 212 23.45 -29.54 -4.55
C VAL A 212 22.55 -28.73 -5.49
N SER A 213 21.37 -29.24 -5.86
CA SER A 213 20.44 -28.53 -6.74
C SER A 213 19.94 -27.23 -6.11
N VAL A 214 19.62 -27.25 -4.81
CA VAL A 214 19.25 -26.04 -4.05
C VAL A 214 20.42 -25.04 -4.03
N ALA A 215 21.63 -25.49 -3.70
CA ALA A 215 22.82 -24.65 -3.66
C ALA A 215 23.12 -23.97 -5.02
N VAL A 216 23.05 -24.74 -6.12
CA VAL A 216 23.26 -24.24 -7.48
C VAL A 216 22.17 -23.25 -7.88
N ALA A 217 20.90 -23.55 -7.61
CA ALA A 217 19.79 -22.65 -7.93
C ALA A 217 19.91 -21.32 -7.17
N CYS A 218 20.23 -21.38 -5.88
CA CYS A 218 20.49 -20.20 -5.05
C CYS A 218 21.62 -19.34 -5.60
N LEU A 219 22.76 -19.97 -5.93
CA LEU A 219 23.92 -19.26 -6.47
C LEU A 219 23.60 -18.65 -7.84
N ALA A 220 22.88 -19.37 -8.71
CA ALA A 220 22.45 -18.88 -10.02
C ALA A 220 21.54 -17.65 -9.91
N LEU A 221 20.55 -17.67 -9.00
CA LEU A 221 19.68 -16.52 -8.74
C LEU A 221 20.45 -15.32 -8.16
N ALA A 222 21.37 -15.56 -7.22
CA ALA A 222 22.20 -14.49 -6.65
C ALA A 222 23.11 -13.86 -7.71
N LEU A 223 23.75 -14.66 -8.56
CA LEU A 223 24.57 -14.19 -9.67
C LEU A 223 23.73 -13.40 -10.68
N LEU A 224 22.57 -13.91 -11.08
CA LEU A 224 21.66 -13.20 -11.98
C LEU A 224 21.25 -11.84 -11.40
N GLY A 225 20.84 -11.81 -10.14
CA GLY A 225 20.50 -10.57 -9.45
C GLY A 225 21.68 -9.60 -9.37
N TYR A 226 22.89 -10.10 -9.13
CA TYR A 226 24.10 -9.28 -9.16
C TYR A 226 24.35 -8.67 -10.54
N TRP A 227 24.31 -9.48 -11.61
CA TRP A 227 24.51 -9.00 -12.98
C TRP A 227 23.48 -7.96 -13.38
N VAL A 228 22.20 -8.21 -13.11
CA VAL A 228 21.11 -7.26 -13.40
C VAL A 228 21.27 -5.97 -12.59
N SER A 229 21.74 -6.05 -11.34
CA SER A 229 21.93 -4.86 -10.49
C SER A 229 22.96 -3.87 -11.05
N ARG A 230 23.91 -4.33 -11.88
CA ARG A 230 24.92 -3.47 -12.51
C ARG A 230 24.32 -2.50 -13.53
N ALA A 231 23.14 -2.81 -14.05
CA ALA A 231 22.41 -1.95 -14.99
C ALA A 231 21.50 -0.92 -14.29
N ILE A 232 21.44 -0.90 -12.95
CA ILE A 232 20.67 0.11 -12.20
C ILE A 232 21.31 1.50 -12.40
N PRO A 233 20.56 2.50 -12.89
CA PRO A 233 21.09 3.84 -13.10
C PRO A 233 21.59 4.52 -11.84
N ALA A 234 22.43 5.54 -12.04
CA ALA A 234 22.96 6.34 -10.95
C ALA A 234 21.83 7.02 -10.16
N ALA A 235 21.82 6.77 -8.86
CA ALA A 235 20.96 7.40 -7.88
C ALA A 235 21.84 7.99 -6.77
N PRO A 236 21.96 9.34 -6.68
CA PRO A 236 22.83 10.00 -5.72
C PRO A 236 22.29 9.86 -4.28
N ALA A 237 23.19 10.02 -3.31
CA ALA A 237 22.84 10.06 -1.89
C ALA A 237 21.91 11.25 -1.59
N THR A 238 20.97 11.05 -0.66
CA THR A 238 20.02 12.08 -0.24
C THR A 238 20.55 12.98 0.85
N ASP A 239 21.49 12.49 1.66
CA ASP A 239 22.19 13.25 2.71
C ASP A 239 23.66 12.79 2.85
N PRO A 240 24.56 13.19 1.92
CA PRO A 240 25.97 12.80 1.95
C PRO A 240 26.72 13.28 3.21
N GLY A 241 26.23 14.36 3.83
CA GLY A 241 26.82 14.97 5.03
C GLY A 241 26.46 14.26 6.33
N LEU A 242 25.58 13.26 6.28
CA LEU A 242 25.09 12.55 7.46
C LEU A 242 26.24 11.91 8.25
N ARG A 243 26.31 12.23 9.54
CA ARG A 243 27.16 11.52 10.51
C ARG A 243 26.39 10.32 11.04
N ILE A 244 26.96 9.13 10.83
CA ILE A 244 26.34 7.88 11.24
C ILE A 244 26.44 7.75 12.76
N ASN A 245 25.30 7.54 13.39
CA ASN A 245 25.20 7.12 14.78
C ASN A 245 25.18 5.58 14.84
N TRP A 246 26.21 5.00 15.44
CA TRP A 246 26.36 3.55 15.54
C TRP A 246 25.58 2.93 16.70
N ASN A 247 24.94 3.73 17.55
CA ASN A 247 24.07 3.21 18.61
C ASN A 247 22.65 2.96 18.05
N PRO A 248 22.27 1.69 17.79
CA PRO A 248 21.02 1.36 17.12
C PRO A 248 19.81 1.77 17.95
N ILE A 249 19.84 1.61 19.28
CA ILE A 249 18.70 1.93 20.16
C ILE A 249 18.37 3.43 20.07
N SER A 250 19.39 4.27 20.20
CA SER A 250 19.20 5.72 20.13
C SER A 250 18.69 6.16 18.75
N GLU A 251 19.16 5.51 17.68
CA GLU A 251 18.75 5.85 16.33
C GLU A 251 17.34 5.34 15.99
N VAL A 252 16.93 4.18 16.51
CA VAL A 252 15.54 3.70 16.42
C VAL A 252 14.58 4.76 16.96
N TRP A 253 14.86 5.31 18.15
CA TRP A 253 14.08 6.39 18.74
C TRP A 253 14.08 7.67 17.91
N ARG A 254 15.24 8.05 17.36
CA ARG A 254 15.34 9.21 16.49
C ARG A 254 14.50 9.05 15.21
N ASN A 255 14.57 7.89 14.57
CA ASN A 255 13.83 7.59 13.34
C ASN A 255 12.32 7.52 13.59
N LEU A 256 11.88 6.96 14.72
CA LEU A 256 10.48 6.96 15.10
C LEU A 256 9.96 8.37 15.40
N LYS A 257 10.76 9.21 16.07
CA LYS A 257 10.42 10.63 16.29
C LYS A 257 10.33 11.40 14.97
N LEU A 258 11.20 11.11 14.00
CA LEU A 258 11.13 11.69 12.65
C LEU A 258 9.84 11.28 11.93
N ALA A 259 9.47 10.00 11.98
CA ALA A 259 8.22 9.52 11.40
C ALA A 259 7.00 10.18 12.07
N HIS A 260 7.00 10.27 13.41
CA HIS A 260 5.92 10.89 14.19
C HIS A 260 5.75 12.39 13.92
N GLY A 261 6.81 13.09 13.49
CA GLY A 261 6.75 14.50 13.12
C GLY A 261 5.81 14.80 11.95
N ASN A 262 5.47 13.78 11.13
CA ASN A 262 4.44 13.88 10.10
C ASN A 262 3.33 12.87 10.38
N THR A 263 2.18 13.36 10.84
CA THR A 263 1.05 12.53 11.25
C THR A 263 0.52 11.63 10.13
N VAL A 264 0.55 12.08 8.87
CA VAL A 264 0.15 11.25 7.72
C VAL A 264 1.12 10.09 7.55
N VAL A 265 2.43 10.37 7.58
CA VAL A 265 3.48 9.34 7.46
C VAL A 265 3.38 8.34 8.60
N PHE A 266 3.31 8.80 9.85
CA PHE A 266 3.26 7.92 11.01
C PHE A 266 2.02 7.01 11.00
N ARG A 267 0.86 7.55 10.63
CA ARG A 267 -0.38 6.76 10.51
C ARG A 267 -0.30 5.75 9.36
N SER A 268 0.36 6.09 8.25
CA SER A 268 0.61 5.14 7.17
C SER A 268 1.58 4.04 7.57
N VAL A 269 2.60 4.35 8.39
CA VAL A 269 3.51 3.35 8.97
C VAL A 269 2.75 2.38 9.87
N LEU A 270 1.91 2.88 10.79
CA LEU A 270 1.07 2.03 11.63
C LEU A 270 0.11 1.17 10.80
N GLY A 271 -0.46 1.73 9.73
CA GLY A 271 -1.29 0.98 8.80
C GLY A 271 -0.54 -0.16 8.12
N ALA A 272 0.66 0.12 7.59
CA ALA A 272 1.52 -0.91 7.00
C ALA A 272 1.89 -2.00 8.02
N SER A 273 2.19 -1.64 9.27
CA SER A 273 2.49 -2.61 10.34
C SER A 273 1.28 -3.46 10.72
N TRP A 274 0.07 -2.88 10.72
CA TRP A 274 -1.18 -3.62 10.93
C TRP A 274 -1.44 -4.68 9.85
N MET A 275 -1.14 -4.36 8.59
CA MET A 275 -1.20 -5.34 7.50
C MET A 275 -0.24 -6.51 7.73
N TRP A 276 1.01 -6.22 8.14
CA TRP A 276 1.99 -7.26 8.45
C TRP A 276 1.57 -8.14 9.64
N PHE A 277 0.89 -7.57 10.64
CA PHE A 277 0.29 -8.33 11.73
C PHE A 277 -0.70 -9.38 11.19
N ILE A 278 -1.69 -8.96 10.40
CA ILE A 278 -2.70 -9.86 9.83
C ILE A 278 -2.04 -10.92 8.95
N GLY A 279 -1.14 -10.51 8.04
CA GLY A 279 -0.44 -11.43 7.15
C GLY A 279 0.40 -12.47 7.90
N SER A 280 1.09 -12.04 8.95
CA SER A 280 1.89 -12.92 9.83
C SER A 280 1.03 -13.97 10.53
N VAL A 281 -0.12 -13.59 11.10
CA VAL A 281 -1.06 -14.56 11.70
C VAL A 281 -1.49 -15.58 10.65
N LEU A 282 -1.99 -15.14 9.50
CA LEU A 282 -2.48 -16.07 8.47
C LEU A 282 -1.38 -17.02 7.96
N MET A 283 -0.22 -16.48 7.59
CA MET A 283 0.88 -17.27 7.04
C MET A 283 1.45 -18.27 8.05
N SER A 284 1.59 -17.88 9.32
CA SER A 284 2.08 -18.78 10.37
C SER A 284 1.13 -19.95 10.64
N GLN A 285 -0.16 -19.77 10.37
CA GLN A 285 -1.17 -20.79 10.62
C GLN A 285 -1.49 -21.64 9.40
N PHE A 286 -1.00 -21.35 8.18
CA PHE A 286 -1.38 -22.13 6.99
C PHE A 286 -1.15 -23.64 7.07
N PRO A 287 -0.04 -24.16 7.63
CA PRO A 287 0.12 -25.59 7.82
C PRO A 287 -0.96 -26.18 8.73
N VAL A 288 -1.30 -25.47 9.79
CA VAL A 288 -2.29 -25.89 10.80
C VAL A 288 -3.71 -25.75 10.25
N ILE A 289 -4.03 -24.66 9.54
CA ILE A 289 -5.29 -24.47 8.81
C ILE A 289 -5.49 -25.60 7.80
N ALA A 290 -4.47 -25.91 7.01
CA ALA A 290 -4.57 -26.97 6.00
C ALA A 290 -4.90 -28.32 6.63
N LYS A 291 -4.26 -28.67 7.75
CA LYS A 291 -4.44 -29.97 8.42
C LYS A 291 -5.71 -30.01 9.28
N ASP A 292 -5.84 -29.08 10.21
CA ASP A 292 -6.80 -29.19 11.31
C ASP A 292 -8.17 -28.56 10.96
N VAL A 293 -8.21 -27.59 10.05
CA VAL A 293 -9.44 -26.89 9.63
C VAL A 293 -9.95 -27.40 8.29
N LEU A 294 -9.06 -27.54 7.30
CA LEU A 294 -9.43 -27.94 5.94
C LEU A 294 -9.33 -29.45 5.70
N HIS A 295 -8.82 -30.19 6.69
CA HIS A 295 -8.62 -31.64 6.62
C HIS A 295 -7.84 -32.06 5.37
N GLY A 296 -6.87 -31.25 4.95
CA GLY A 296 -6.02 -31.44 3.80
C GLY A 296 -4.72 -32.15 4.14
N SER A 297 -4.14 -32.78 3.12
CA SER A 297 -2.75 -33.25 3.15
C SER A 297 -1.76 -32.08 3.32
N PRO A 298 -0.50 -32.33 3.74
CA PRO A 298 0.52 -31.28 3.87
C PRO A 298 0.71 -30.42 2.61
N ASN A 299 0.42 -30.97 1.43
CA ASN A 299 0.50 -30.28 0.14
C ASN A 299 -0.60 -29.23 -0.10
N VAL A 300 -1.63 -29.17 0.74
CA VAL A 300 -2.67 -28.13 0.69
C VAL A 300 -2.16 -26.80 1.25
N ALA A 301 -1.24 -26.80 2.21
CA ALA A 301 -0.70 -25.55 2.76
C ALA A 301 0.06 -24.69 1.72
N PRO A 302 0.94 -25.26 0.86
CA PRO A 302 1.52 -24.53 -0.27
C PRO A 302 0.48 -23.95 -1.25
N LEU A 303 -0.65 -24.64 -1.46
CA LEU A 303 -1.75 -24.11 -2.28
C LEU A 303 -2.36 -22.86 -1.65
N LEU A 304 -2.61 -22.87 -0.33
CA LEU A 304 -3.11 -21.68 0.39
C LEU A 304 -2.13 -20.51 0.27
N LEU A 305 -0.82 -20.78 0.39
CA LEU A 305 0.22 -19.77 0.20
C LEU A 305 0.22 -19.19 -1.23
N ALA A 306 0.02 -20.04 -2.25
CA ALA A 306 -0.09 -19.60 -3.64
C ALA A 306 -1.33 -18.71 -3.87
N VAL A 307 -2.48 -19.10 -3.31
CA VAL A 307 -3.72 -18.29 -3.35
C VAL A 307 -3.52 -16.94 -2.64
N PHE A 308 -2.87 -16.95 -1.46
CA PHE A 308 -2.54 -15.76 -0.69
C PHE A 308 -1.70 -14.77 -1.51
N ALA A 309 -0.61 -15.23 -2.10
CA ALA A 309 0.26 -14.40 -2.91
C ALA A 309 -0.40 -13.91 -4.22
N ALA A 310 -1.21 -14.75 -4.87
CA ALA A 310 -1.97 -14.36 -6.05
C ALA A 310 -2.98 -13.26 -5.73
N GLY A 311 -3.64 -13.34 -4.56
CA GLY A 311 -4.53 -12.30 -4.04
C GLY A 311 -3.80 -10.97 -3.89
N ILE A 312 -2.71 -10.93 -3.09
CA ILE A 312 -1.97 -9.68 -2.85
C ILE A 312 -1.40 -9.10 -4.15
N GLY A 313 -0.85 -9.94 -5.03
CA GLY A 313 -0.35 -9.52 -6.33
C GLY A 313 -1.44 -8.89 -7.20
N THR A 314 -2.64 -9.50 -7.25
CA THR A 314 -3.79 -8.97 -8.00
C THR A 314 -4.26 -7.65 -7.39
N GLY A 315 -4.41 -7.58 -6.07
CA GLY A 315 -4.78 -6.35 -5.36
C GLY A 315 -3.81 -5.20 -5.61
N SER A 316 -2.52 -5.49 -5.58
CA SER A 316 -1.45 -4.52 -5.83
C SER A 316 -1.52 -3.93 -7.24
N LEU A 317 -1.80 -4.77 -8.24
CA LEU A 317 -1.97 -4.33 -9.64
C LEU A 317 -3.27 -3.56 -9.86
N LEU A 318 -4.36 -3.97 -9.21
CA LEU A 318 -5.63 -3.26 -9.24
C LEU A 318 -5.53 -1.86 -8.63
N CYS A 319 -4.64 -1.65 -7.66
CA CYS A 319 -4.43 -0.36 -7.03
C CYS A 319 -4.09 0.75 -8.05
N GLU A 320 -3.22 0.51 -9.04
CA GLU A 320 -2.97 1.51 -10.09
C GLU A 320 -4.23 1.78 -10.92
N ALA A 321 -4.89 0.70 -11.36
CA ALA A 321 -6.07 0.80 -12.23
C ALA A 321 -7.19 1.62 -11.55
N LEU A 322 -7.41 1.41 -10.27
CA LEU A 322 -8.45 2.09 -9.48
C LEU A 322 -8.05 3.48 -8.98
N SER A 323 -6.75 3.78 -8.88
CA SER A 323 -6.24 5.08 -8.39
C SER A 323 -6.08 6.14 -9.49
N ARG A 324 -6.37 5.81 -10.76
CA ARG A 324 -6.18 6.70 -11.92
C ARG A 324 -4.77 7.33 -11.96
N LYS A 325 -3.74 6.56 -11.61
CA LYS A 325 -2.32 6.98 -11.61
C LYS A 325 -2.02 8.15 -10.66
N GLN A 326 -2.71 8.17 -9.52
CA GLN A 326 -2.43 9.09 -8.40
C GLN A 326 -2.28 8.28 -7.11
N ILE A 327 -1.83 8.94 -6.05
CA ILE A 327 -1.85 8.35 -4.70
C ILE A 327 -3.27 8.55 -4.15
N GLU A 328 -4.16 7.62 -4.48
CA GLU A 328 -5.57 7.68 -4.09
C GLU A 328 -5.80 6.97 -2.75
N ILE A 329 -5.84 7.77 -1.69
CA ILE A 329 -5.97 7.27 -0.31
C ILE A 329 -7.37 6.68 -0.04
N GLY A 330 -8.37 6.98 -0.88
CA GLY A 330 -9.71 6.40 -0.77
C GLY A 330 -9.76 4.89 -0.96
N LEU A 331 -8.72 4.27 -1.54
CA LEU A 331 -8.60 2.82 -1.67
C LEU A 331 -8.28 2.11 -0.34
N VAL A 332 -7.71 2.83 0.63
CA VAL A 332 -7.30 2.25 1.92
C VAL A 332 -8.53 1.79 2.71
N PRO A 333 -9.62 2.58 2.85
CA PRO A 333 -10.87 2.08 3.39
C PRO A 333 -11.49 0.91 2.64
N VAL A 334 -11.40 0.89 1.30
CA VAL A 334 -11.88 -0.25 0.49
C VAL A 334 -11.15 -1.53 0.91
N GLY A 335 -9.81 -1.45 0.97
CA GLY A 335 -8.95 -2.54 1.43
C GLY A 335 -9.29 -2.98 2.86
N ALA A 336 -9.38 -2.04 3.80
CA ALA A 336 -9.65 -2.35 5.20
C ALA A 336 -11.02 -3.03 5.42
N ILE A 337 -12.08 -2.51 4.79
CA ILE A 337 -13.42 -3.09 4.87
C ILE A 337 -13.43 -4.48 4.26
N GLY A 338 -12.83 -4.64 3.07
CA GLY A 338 -12.72 -5.94 2.40
C GLY A 338 -11.98 -6.96 3.28
N MET A 339 -10.85 -6.59 3.89
CA MET A 339 -10.13 -7.47 4.81
C MET A 339 -11.03 -7.96 5.97
N SER A 340 -11.79 -7.07 6.62
CA SER A 340 -12.73 -7.47 7.68
C SER A 340 -13.84 -8.38 7.19
N VAL A 341 -14.44 -8.08 6.03
CA VAL A 341 -15.54 -8.86 5.46
C VAL A 341 -15.08 -10.28 5.13
N PHE A 342 -13.95 -10.44 4.44
CA PHE A 342 -13.48 -11.75 4.03
C PHE A 342 -12.80 -12.53 5.16
N LEU A 343 -12.27 -11.88 6.20
CA LEU A 343 -11.89 -12.57 7.44
C LEU A 343 -13.13 -13.14 8.16
N ALA A 344 -14.22 -12.37 8.23
CA ALA A 344 -15.47 -12.84 8.83
C ALA A 344 -16.12 -13.95 7.99
N ASP A 345 -16.10 -13.85 6.65
CA ASP A 345 -16.63 -14.92 5.80
C ASP A 345 -15.76 -16.19 5.88
N LEU A 346 -14.43 -16.05 5.96
CA LEU A 346 -13.53 -17.19 6.15
C LEU A 346 -13.83 -17.95 7.44
N TYR A 347 -14.15 -17.25 8.54
CA TYR A 347 -14.65 -17.86 9.77
C TYR A 347 -15.92 -18.68 9.54
N LEU A 348 -16.90 -18.12 8.83
CA LEU A 348 -18.16 -18.80 8.54
C LEU A 348 -17.96 -19.99 7.59
N ALA A 349 -17.14 -19.83 6.55
CA ALA A 349 -16.85 -20.84 5.56
C ALA A 349 -16.16 -22.05 6.20
N THR A 350 -15.16 -21.81 7.05
CA THR A 350 -14.37 -22.88 7.68
C THR A 350 -15.15 -23.68 8.72
N ARG A 351 -16.07 -23.06 9.47
CA ARG A 351 -16.95 -23.79 10.41
C ARG A 351 -17.99 -24.68 9.74
N SER A 352 -18.28 -24.44 8.47
CA SER A 352 -19.30 -25.18 7.72
C SER A 352 -18.74 -26.36 6.91
N LEU A 353 -17.46 -26.69 7.06
CA LEU A 353 -16.81 -27.74 6.27
C LEU A 353 -17.16 -29.13 6.79
N PRO A 354 -17.44 -30.10 5.89
CA PRO A 354 -17.60 -31.49 6.28
C PRO A 354 -16.25 -32.08 6.74
N THR A 355 -16.27 -32.89 7.79
CA THR A 355 -15.09 -33.63 8.27
C THR A 355 -14.93 -34.95 7.49
N PRO A 356 -13.94 -35.08 6.61
CA PRO A 356 -13.69 -36.31 5.87
C PRO A 356 -13.02 -37.37 6.75
N ALA A 357 -13.16 -38.65 6.39
CA ALA A 357 -12.56 -39.76 7.13
C ALA A 357 -11.02 -39.84 6.97
N ALA A 358 -10.46 -39.20 5.95
CA ALA A 358 -9.02 -39.15 5.69
C ALA A 358 -8.60 -37.77 5.15
N PRO A 359 -7.34 -37.35 5.35
CA PRO A 359 -6.83 -36.09 4.81
C PRO A 359 -6.95 -36.02 3.27
N LEU A 360 -7.46 -34.91 2.77
CA LEU A 360 -7.70 -34.68 1.34
C LEU A 360 -6.39 -34.37 0.61
N SER A 361 -6.07 -35.15 -0.42
CA SER A 361 -5.05 -34.75 -1.40
C SER A 361 -5.47 -33.46 -2.12
N VAL A 362 -4.54 -32.75 -2.76
CA VAL A 362 -4.85 -31.50 -3.48
C VAL A 362 -5.97 -31.69 -4.53
N PRO A 363 -5.98 -32.75 -5.37
CA PRO A 363 -7.09 -32.96 -6.31
C PRO A 363 -8.43 -33.21 -5.61
N GLN A 364 -8.45 -33.99 -4.53
CA GLN A 364 -9.67 -34.23 -3.75
C GLN A 364 -10.18 -32.96 -3.06
N PHE A 365 -9.25 -32.15 -2.53
CA PHE A 365 -9.55 -30.85 -1.94
C PHE A 365 -10.22 -29.92 -2.97
N LEU A 366 -9.68 -29.85 -4.19
CA LEU A 366 -10.22 -29.02 -5.29
C LEU A 366 -11.54 -29.53 -5.86
N ALA A 367 -11.85 -30.82 -5.69
CA ALA A 367 -13.12 -31.41 -6.15
C ALA A 367 -14.31 -31.02 -5.26
N LEU A 368 -14.07 -30.56 -4.03
CA LEU A 368 -15.13 -30.15 -3.10
C LEU A 368 -15.49 -28.67 -3.28
N GLY A 369 -16.75 -28.40 -3.63
CA GLY A 369 -17.25 -27.03 -3.83
C GLY A 369 -17.12 -26.12 -2.61
N ALA A 370 -17.23 -26.66 -1.39
CA ALA A 370 -17.08 -25.89 -0.16
C ALA A 370 -15.67 -25.30 0.01
N ASN A 371 -14.64 -26.00 -0.46
CA ASN A 371 -13.25 -25.54 -0.39
C ASN A 371 -12.97 -24.35 -1.33
N TRP A 372 -13.72 -24.23 -2.43
CA TRP A 372 -13.63 -23.07 -3.32
C TRP A 372 -14.08 -21.78 -2.66
N ARG A 373 -15.06 -21.83 -1.74
CA ARG A 373 -15.44 -20.65 -0.94
C ARG A 373 -14.28 -20.20 -0.06
N VAL A 374 -13.65 -21.11 0.67
CA VAL A 374 -12.46 -20.81 1.50
C VAL A 374 -11.33 -20.22 0.66
N MET A 375 -11.02 -20.81 -0.50
CA MET A 375 -9.99 -20.28 -1.40
C MET A 375 -10.36 -18.89 -1.95
N ALA A 376 -11.64 -18.67 -2.29
CA ALA A 376 -12.12 -17.37 -2.75
C ALA A 376 -12.04 -16.31 -1.64
N ASP A 377 -12.43 -16.64 -0.41
CA ASP A 377 -12.34 -15.74 0.74
C ASP A 377 -10.89 -15.38 1.04
N LEU A 378 -9.99 -16.38 1.05
CA LEU A 378 -8.56 -16.15 1.23
C LEU A 378 -8.00 -15.26 0.10
N PHE A 379 -8.35 -15.55 -1.16
CA PHE A 379 -7.93 -14.75 -2.31
C PHE A 379 -8.41 -13.29 -2.19
N LEU A 380 -9.69 -13.10 -1.86
CA LEU A 380 -10.31 -11.78 -1.77
C LEU A 380 -9.75 -11.00 -0.58
N LEU A 381 -9.61 -11.63 0.59
CA LEU A 381 -8.91 -11.06 1.75
C LEU A 381 -7.53 -10.53 1.35
N CYS A 382 -6.75 -11.33 0.63
CA CYS A 382 -5.42 -10.99 0.18
C CYS A 382 -5.42 -9.90 -0.93
N LEU A 383 -6.40 -9.92 -1.82
CA LEU A 383 -6.62 -8.86 -2.81
C LEU A 383 -6.89 -7.52 -2.13
N PHE A 384 -7.77 -7.48 -1.14
CA PHE A 384 -8.04 -6.26 -0.38
C PHE A 384 -6.84 -5.83 0.48
N THR A 385 -6.02 -6.78 0.93
CA THR A 385 -4.73 -6.50 1.58
C THR A 385 -3.77 -5.77 0.62
N GLY A 386 -3.64 -6.22 -0.64
CA GLY A 386 -2.84 -5.54 -1.66
C GLY A 386 -3.36 -4.16 -2.06
N LEU A 387 -4.70 -3.97 -2.10
CA LEU A 387 -5.31 -2.66 -2.31
C LEU A 387 -5.05 -1.69 -1.15
N TYR A 388 -4.90 -2.22 0.06
CA TYR A 388 -4.62 -1.46 1.27
C TYR A 388 -3.14 -1.03 1.37
N SER A 389 -2.23 -1.94 1.05
CA SER A 389 -0.79 -1.79 1.30
C SER A 389 -0.09 -0.81 0.35
N VAL A 390 -0.39 -0.89 -0.95
CA VAL A 390 0.29 -0.09 -1.99
C VAL A 390 0.16 1.42 -1.73
N PRO A 391 -1.05 1.98 -1.44
CA PRO A 391 -1.19 3.40 -1.11
C PRO A 391 -0.43 3.80 0.16
N MET A 392 -0.32 2.91 1.16
CA MET A 392 0.39 3.21 2.41
C MET A 392 1.88 3.45 2.16
N TYR A 393 2.54 2.58 1.39
CA TYR A 393 3.95 2.77 1.04
C TYR A 393 4.16 3.98 0.12
N ALA A 394 3.29 4.18 -0.87
CA ALA A 394 3.33 5.35 -1.74
C ALA A 394 3.19 6.66 -0.93
N LEU A 395 2.32 6.69 0.08
CA LEU A 395 2.15 7.84 0.98
C LEU A 395 3.39 8.09 1.84
N ILE A 396 3.94 7.05 2.47
CA ILE A 396 5.18 7.19 3.27
C ILE A 396 6.28 7.79 2.41
N GLN A 397 6.45 7.31 1.18
CA GLN A 397 7.48 7.80 0.25
C GLN A 397 7.24 9.23 -0.20
N ALA A 398 6.02 9.56 -0.62
CA ALA A 398 5.67 10.87 -1.18
C ALA A 398 5.63 11.98 -0.12
N ARG A 399 5.27 11.65 1.12
CA ARG A 399 5.14 12.63 2.22
C ARG A 399 6.39 12.75 3.10
N SER A 400 7.35 11.84 2.95
CA SER A 400 8.65 11.93 3.63
C SER A 400 9.60 12.88 2.89
N GLN A 401 10.32 13.72 3.64
CA GLN A 401 11.37 14.54 3.06
C GLN A 401 12.49 13.64 2.49
N PRO A 402 13.08 14.00 1.33
CA PRO A 402 14.11 13.17 0.70
C PRO A 402 15.31 12.86 1.60
N THR A 403 15.75 13.81 2.45
CA THR A 403 16.94 13.73 3.32
C THR A 403 16.86 12.68 4.43
N HIS A 404 15.66 12.23 4.79
CA HIS A 404 15.46 11.25 5.84
C HIS A 404 14.39 10.20 5.45
N ARG A 405 14.14 10.03 4.16
CA ARG A 405 13.15 9.07 3.66
C ARG A 405 13.56 7.64 3.99
N ALA A 406 14.84 7.29 3.81
CA ALA A 406 15.29 5.92 4.06
C ALA A 406 15.22 5.59 5.56
N ARG A 407 15.53 6.55 6.45
CA ARG A 407 15.34 6.42 7.90
C ARG A 407 13.89 6.25 8.33
N ILE A 408 12.93 6.90 7.68
CA ILE A 408 11.51 6.68 7.93
C ILE A 408 11.09 5.27 7.50
N ILE A 409 11.57 4.79 6.35
CA ILE A 409 11.34 3.40 5.91
C ILE A 409 11.97 2.39 6.88
N ALA A 410 13.14 2.70 7.43
CA ALA A 410 13.74 1.88 8.49
C ALA A 410 12.86 1.82 9.74
N ALA A 411 12.32 2.95 10.21
CA ALA A 411 11.35 2.96 11.30
C ALA A 411 10.09 2.12 10.99
N ASN A 412 9.61 2.18 9.75
CA ASN A 412 8.52 1.32 9.28
C ASN A 412 8.86 -0.16 9.39
N ASN A 413 10.04 -0.58 8.95
CA ASN A 413 10.46 -1.97 9.04
C ASN A 413 10.57 -2.46 10.49
N ILE A 414 11.06 -1.61 11.39
CA ILE A 414 11.12 -1.92 12.84
C ILE A 414 9.71 -2.13 13.40
N LEU A 415 8.77 -1.23 13.11
CA LEU A 415 7.39 -1.37 13.57
C LEU A 415 6.71 -2.60 12.97
N ASN A 416 6.96 -2.90 11.69
CA ASN A 416 6.45 -4.14 11.06
C ASN A 416 6.99 -5.38 11.78
N ALA A 417 8.29 -5.45 12.07
CA ALA A 417 8.89 -6.56 12.80
C ALA A 417 8.29 -6.72 14.20
N LEU A 418 8.07 -5.62 14.92
CA LEU A 418 7.42 -5.64 16.23
C LEU A 418 5.98 -6.15 16.15
N PHE A 419 5.22 -5.74 15.13
CA PHE A 419 3.85 -6.22 14.92
C PHE A 419 3.81 -7.71 14.55
N ILE A 420 4.77 -8.19 13.76
CA ILE A 420 4.91 -9.63 13.45
C ILE A 420 5.20 -10.45 14.72
N ILE A 421 6.11 -9.96 15.58
CA ILE A 421 6.41 -10.64 16.86
C ILE A 421 5.19 -10.62 17.78
N ALA A 422 4.54 -9.45 17.91
CA ALA A 422 3.34 -9.30 18.71
C ALA A 422 2.21 -10.21 18.22
N SER A 423 2.04 -10.37 16.90
CA SER A 423 1.02 -11.24 16.33
C SER A 423 1.23 -12.69 16.73
N ALA A 424 2.47 -13.18 16.66
CA ALA A 424 2.80 -14.55 17.05
C ALA A 424 2.51 -14.80 18.55
N LEU A 425 2.90 -13.87 19.43
CA LEU A 425 2.65 -13.97 20.87
C LEU A 425 1.15 -13.92 21.21
N ILE A 426 0.41 -13.01 20.58
CA ILE A 426 -1.04 -12.89 20.78
C ILE A 426 -1.76 -14.13 20.28
N THR A 427 -1.42 -14.61 19.08
CA THR A 427 -2.00 -15.85 18.54
C THR A 427 -1.72 -17.05 19.45
N ALA A 428 -0.49 -17.21 19.93
CA ALA A 428 -0.14 -18.28 20.87
C ALA A 428 -0.96 -18.18 22.18
N ALA A 429 -1.13 -16.96 22.72
CA ALA A 429 -1.95 -16.74 23.91
C ALA A 429 -3.43 -17.07 23.67
N LEU A 430 -4.00 -16.68 22.53
CA LEU A 430 -5.40 -16.99 22.19
C LEU A 430 -5.64 -18.50 22.06
N LEU A 431 -4.73 -19.22 21.39
CA LEU A 431 -4.79 -20.68 21.30
C LEU A 431 -4.65 -21.34 22.68
N HIS A 432 -3.79 -20.82 23.55
CA HIS A 432 -3.65 -21.32 24.92
C HIS A 432 -4.91 -21.10 25.77
N LEU A 433 -5.68 -20.05 25.49
CA LEU A 433 -6.99 -19.79 26.11
C LEU A 433 -8.12 -20.67 25.54
N GLY A 434 -7.81 -21.58 24.61
CA GLY A 434 -8.75 -22.53 24.03
C GLY A 434 -9.54 -22.03 22.84
N LEU A 435 -9.16 -20.88 22.24
CA LEU A 435 -9.75 -20.46 20.96
C LEU A 435 -9.25 -21.38 19.85
N GLU A 436 -10.16 -21.78 18.96
CA GLU A 436 -9.80 -22.54 17.78
C GLU A 436 -9.23 -21.62 16.70
N ILE A 437 -8.57 -22.20 15.70
CA ILE A 437 -7.97 -21.45 14.59
C ILE A 437 -9.04 -20.67 13.81
N ALA A 438 -10.24 -21.22 13.67
CA ALA A 438 -11.35 -20.50 13.05
C ALA A 438 -11.68 -19.22 13.82
N ASP A 439 -11.69 -19.26 15.16
CA ASP A 439 -12.01 -18.10 16.02
C ASP A 439 -10.99 -16.98 15.88
N ILE A 440 -9.75 -17.31 15.48
CA ILE A 440 -8.72 -16.32 15.16
C ILE A 440 -9.16 -15.47 13.96
N PHE A 441 -9.79 -16.04 12.92
CA PHE A 441 -10.28 -15.26 11.78
C PHE A 441 -11.33 -14.23 12.20
N LEU A 442 -12.29 -14.61 13.04
CA LEU A 442 -13.29 -13.69 13.55
C LEU A 442 -12.68 -12.62 14.45
N THR A 443 -11.74 -13.01 15.32
CA THR A 443 -11.02 -12.08 16.20
C THR A 443 -10.27 -11.04 15.38
N LEU A 444 -9.57 -11.47 14.32
CA LEU A 444 -8.90 -10.56 13.38
C LEU A 444 -9.89 -9.68 12.61
N ALA A 445 -11.03 -10.22 12.18
CA ALA A 445 -12.06 -9.46 11.47
C ALA A 445 -12.57 -8.28 12.32
N ILE A 446 -12.90 -8.56 13.58
CA ILE A 446 -13.39 -7.58 14.57
C ILE A 446 -12.28 -6.58 14.88
N ALA A 447 -11.07 -7.05 15.20
CA ALA A 447 -9.94 -6.17 15.49
C ALA A 447 -9.63 -5.23 14.32
N ASN A 448 -9.62 -5.75 13.09
CA ASN A 448 -9.41 -4.95 11.89
C ASN A 448 -10.54 -3.92 11.68
N ALA A 449 -11.80 -4.29 11.94
CA ALA A 449 -12.93 -3.39 11.81
C ALA A 449 -12.85 -2.24 12.84
N VAL A 450 -12.46 -2.55 14.09
CA VAL A 450 -12.27 -1.56 15.15
C VAL A 450 -11.11 -0.62 14.83
N VAL A 451 -9.95 -1.17 14.43
CA VAL A 451 -8.77 -0.38 14.07
C VAL A 451 -9.06 0.52 12.86
N ALA A 452 -9.67 -0.03 11.81
CA ALA A 452 -10.05 0.73 10.62
C ALA A 452 -11.06 1.84 10.95
N GLY A 453 -12.10 1.52 11.72
CA GLY A 453 -13.09 2.49 12.19
C GLY A 453 -12.46 3.63 12.98
N TYR A 454 -11.57 3.30 13.92
CA TYR A 454 -10.82 4.29 14.70
C TYR A 454 -9.93 5.18 13.81
N ILE A 455 -9.17 4.60 12.88
CA ILE A 455 -8.30 5.37 11.97
C ILE A 455 -9.13 6.30 11.09
N PHE A 456 -10.28 5.87 10.57
CA PHE A 456 -11.13 6.72 9.71
C PHE A 456 -11.79 7.86 10.48
N LEU A 457 -12.06 7.67 11.78
CA LEU A 457 -12.51 8.76 12.67
C LEU A 457 -11.38 9.75 12.99
N LEU A 458 -10.12 9.27 13.09
CA LEU A 458 -8.95 10.12 13.31
C LEU A 458 -8.45 10.85 12.05
N VAL A 459 -8.75 10.31 10.87
CA VAL A 459 -8.34 10.90 9.58
C VAL A 459 -9.54 10.90 8.61
N PRO A 460 -10.46 11.86 8.75
CA PRO A 460 -11.65 11.92 7.90
C PRO A 460 -11.33 12.10 6.41
N GLU A 461 -10.10 12.51 6.07
CA GLU A 461 -9.64 12.55 4.67
C GLU A 461 -9.74 11.17 4.00
N TYR A 462 -9.43 10.07 4.70
CA TYR A 462 -9.60 8.71 4.15
C TYR A 462 -11.08 8.45 3.82
N LEU A 463 -11.99 8.78 4.74
CA LEU A 463 -13.43 8.58 4.55
C LEU A 463 -13.96 9.43 3.40
N LEU A 464 -13.58 10.70 3.32
CA LEU A 464 -14.03 11.60 2.26
C LEU A 464 -13.50 11.20 0.89
N ARG A 465 -12.23 10.79 0.82
CA ARG A 465 -11.61 10.26 -0.40
C ARG A 465 -12.24 8.94 -0.81
N PHE A 466 -12.57 8.06 0.14
CA PHE A 466 -13.34 6.84 -0.12
C PHE A 466 -14.72 7.15 -0.69
N ILE A 467 -15.49 8.06 -0.07
CA ILE A 467 -16.80 8.48 -0.58
C ILE A 467 -16.64 9.08 -1.97
N ALA A 468 -15.65 9.94 -2.19
CA ALA A 468 -15.35 10.52 -3.48
C ALA A 468 -15.03 9.44 -4.53
N TRP A 469 -14.23 8.44 -4.16
CA TRP A 469 -13.87 7.33 -5.01
C TRP A 469 -15.10 6.48 -5.37
N VAL A 470 -15.94 6.12 -4.39
CA VAL A 470 -17.20 5.38 -4.59
C VAL A 470 -18.14 6.16 -5.52
N LEU A 471 -18.32 7.46 -5.27
CA LEU A 471 -19.19 8.30 -6.10
C LEU A 471 -18.68 8.36 -7.55
N THR A 472 -17.37 8.50 -7.75
CA THR A 472 -16.78 8.70 -9.09
C THR A 472 -16.55 7.42 -9.89
N HIS A 473 -16.60 6.24 -9.25
CA HIS A 473 -16.38 4.95 -9.90
C HIS A 473 -17.62 4.04 -9.92
N LEU A 474 -18.45 4.07 -8.87
CA LEU A 474 -19.61 3.18 -8.73
C LEU A 474 -20.94 3.89 -9.01
N VAL A 475 -21.04 5.19 -8.70
CA VAL A 475 -22.31 5.93 -8.84
C VAL A 475 -22.36 6.75 -10.14
N TYR A 476 -21.25 7.43 -10.47
CA TYR A 476 -21.15 8.34 -11.60
C TYR A 476 -20.10 7.90 -12.61
N ARG A 477 -20.38 8.11 -13.91
CA ARG A 477 -19.35 8.12 -14.96
C ARG A 477 -18.66 9.48 -14.97
N PHE A 478 -17.85 9.73 -13.95
CA PHE A 478 -17.21 11.03 -13.75
C PHE A 478 -16.04 11.26 -14.72
N ARG A 479 -16.19 12.24 -15.61
CA ARG A 479 -15.17 12.66 -16.58
C ARG A 479 -14.65 14.06 -16.27
N VAL A 480 -13.34 14.19 -16.16
CA VAL A 480 -12.67 15.48 -15.93
C VAL A 480 -11.96 15.90 -17.21
N ARG A 481 -12.16 17.14 -17.66
CA ARG A 481 -11.44 17.77 -18.77
C ARG A 481 -10.68 18.99 -18.27
N GLY A 482 -9.46 19.20 -18.75
CA GLY A 482 -8.63 20.34 -18.33
C GLY A 482 -7.97 20.16 -16.96
N ARG A 483 -7.73 18.91 -16.52
CA ARG A 483 -7.16 18.62 -15.18
C ARG A 483 -5.79 19.28 -14.98
N GLU A 484 -5.04 19.41 -16.06
CA GLU A 484 -3.75 20.09 -16.18
C GLU A 484 -3.79 21.57 -15.79
N HIS A 485 -4.97 22.20 -15.80
CA HIS A 485 -5.13 23.59 -15.37
C HIS A 485 -5.18 23.76 -13.85
N ILE A 486 -5.29 22.67 -13.06
CA ILE A 486 -5.16 22.75 -11.60
C ILE A 486 -3.68 22.82 -11.25
N PRO A 487 -3.20 23.90 -10.59
CA PRO A 487 -1.80 24.02 -10.21
C PRO A 487 -1.37 22.89 -9.26
N ALA A 488 -0.28 22.22 -9.60
CA ALA A 488 0.32 21.19 -8.75
C ALA A 488 0.96 21.78 -7.48
N GLN A 489 1.39 23.04 -7.55
CA GLN A 489 2.03 23.80 -6.47
C GLN A 489 1.61 25.28 -6.54
N GLY A 490 1.80 26.01 -5.45
CA GLY A 490 1.45 27.43 -5.35
C GLY A 490 -0.04 27.70 -5.12
N PRO A 491 -0.41 28.92 -4.70
CA PRO A 491 -1.80 29.25 -4.40
C PRO A 491 -2.69 29.34 -5.63
N ALA A 492 -3.97 28.98 -5.49
CA ALA A 492 -4.98 29.25 -6.51
C ALA A 492 -6.40 29.21 -5.91
N VAL A 493 -7.31 30.01 -6.48
CA VAL A 493 -8.73 29.95 -6.18
C VAL A 493 -9.43 29.11 -7.25
N LEU A 494 -10.09 28.03 -6.86
CA LEU A 494 -10.92 27.20 -7.75
C LEU A 494 -12.37 27.66 -7.63
N ALA A 495 -12.91 28.23 -8.71
CA ALA A 495 -14.26 28.78 -8.71
C ALA A 495 -15.19 27.91 -9.57
N CYS A 496 -16.20 27.31 -8.95
CA CYS A 496 -17.11 26.37 -9.61
C CYS A 496 -18.58 26.73 -9.39
N ASN A 497 -19.46 26.34 -10.31
CA ASN A 497 -20.91 26.37 -10.10
C ASN A 497 -21.35 25.38 -9.00
N HIS A 498 -22.49 25.64 -8.35
CA HIS A 498 -23.00 24.91 -7.20
C HIS A 498 -24.37 24.27 -7.47
N VAL A 499 -24.34 23.01 -7.86
CA VAL A 499 -25.48 22.25 -8.38
C VAL A 499 -26.00 21.20 -7.39
N SER A 500 -25.15 20.64 -6.54
CA SER A 500 -25.51 19.52 -5.65
C SER A 500 -24.74 19.52 -4.32
N PHE A 501 -25.17 18.66 -3.40
CA PHE A 501 -24.48 18.46 -2.12
C PHE A 501 -23.13 17.75 -2.23
N VAL A 502 -22.81 17.14 -3.38
CA VAL A 502 -21.55 16.39 -3.58
C VAL A 502 -20.52 17.15 -4.42
N ASP A 503 -20.78 18.42 -4.75
CA ASP A 503 -19.92 19.22 -5.62
C ASP A 503 -18.48 19.31 -5.10
N ALA A 504 -18.32 19.68 -3.82
CA ALA A 504 -17.00 19.79 -3.19
C ALA A 504 -16.24 18.46 -3.22
N ILE A 505 -16.94 17.35 -3.01
CA ILE A 505 -16.37 15.99 -3.04
C ILE A 505 -15.89 15.62 -4.45
N LEU A 506 -16.64 15.98 -5.50
CA LEU A 506 -16.24 15.75 -6.89
C LEU A 506 -15.02 16.61 -7.28
N LEU A 507 -14.96 17.86 -6.81
CA LEU A 507 -13.78 18.72 -7.00
C LEU A 507 -12.55 18.14 -6.29
N MET A 508 -12.71 17.63 -5.06
CA MET A 508 -11.64 16.94 -4.33
C MET A 508 -11.13 15.72 -5.09
N ALA A 509 -12.03 14.92 -5.68
CA ALA A 509 -11.67 13.75 -6.49
C ALA A 509 -10.87 14.13 -7.74
N ALA A 510 -11.16 15.28 -8.35
CA ALA A 510 -10.47 15.76 -9.54
C ALA A 510 -9.11 16.39 -9.23
N SER A 511 -8.92 16.91 -8.01
CA SER A 511 -7.73 17.67 -7.63
C SER A 511 -6.56 16.77 -7.17
N PRO A 512 -5.34 17.00 -7.69
CA PRO A 512 -4.14 16.26 -7.27
C PRO A 512 -3.66 16.60 -5.86
N ARG A 513 -4.18 17.67 -5.24
CA ARG A 513 -3.83 18.11 -3.89
C ARG A 513 -5.06 18.59 -3.12
N PRO A 514 -5.02 18.66 -1.77
CA PRO A 514 -6.16 19.06 -0.95
C PRO A 514 -6.71 20.46 -1.33
N ILE A 515 -8.03 20.62 -1.24
CA ILE A 515 -8.73 21.89 -1.47
C ILE A 515 -9.42 22.29 -0.16
N TYR A 516 -9.27 23.55 0.25
CA TYR A 516 -10.01 24.14 1.36
C TYR A 516 -11.29 24.77 0.83
N PHE A 517 -12.44 24.44 1.39
CA PHE A 517 -13.72 24.97 0.91
C PHE A 517 -14.34 25.93 1.92
N LEU A 518 -14.89 27.05 1.44
CA LEU A 518 -15.80 27.86 2.24
C LEU A 518 -17.16 27.17 2.33
N MET A 519 -17.66 26.98 3.55
CA MET A 519 -18.88 26.21 3.80
C MET A 519 -19.74 26.82 4.91
N ASP A 520 -21.06 26.71 4.80
CA ASP A 520 -22.02 27.30 5.74
C ASP A 520 -21.75 26.88 7.21
N ALA A 521 -21.56 27.88 8.08
CA ALA A 521 -21.26 27.71 9.50
C ALA A 521 -22.30 26.86 10.26
N ARG A 522 -23.54 26.76 9.77
CA ARG A 522 -24.60 25.93 10.39
C ARG A 522 -24.30 24.44 10.30
N ILE A 523 -23.63 23.98 9.25
CA ILE A 523 -23.23 22.57 9.08
C ILE A 523 -22.27 22.16 10.21
N PHE A 524 -21.46 23.10 10.69
CA PHE A 524 -20.49 22.88 11.77
C PHE A 524 -21.11 22.73 13.16
N LYS A 525 -22.42 22.98 13.29
CA LYS A 525 -23.20 22.76 14.52
C LYS A 525 -23.80 21.34 14.59
N ILE A 526 -23.82 20.60 13.48
CA ILE A 526 -24.33 19.22 13.44
C ILE A 526 -23.27 18.30 14.05
N PRO A 527 -23.60 17.49 15.07
CA PRO A 527 -22.66 16.53 15.66
C PRO A 527 -22.08 15.58 14.61
N VAL A 528 -20.81 15.18 14.78
CA VAL A 528 -20.03 14.35 13.83
C VAL A 528 -19.75 15.05 12.48
N LEU A 529 -20.78 15.52 11.77
CA LEU A 529 -20.63 16.16 10.46
C LEU A 529 -19.78 17.44 10.55
N GLY A 530 -20.02 18.26 11.58
CA GLY A 530 -19.20 19.43 11.85
C GLY A 530 -17.75 19.09 12.21
N TYR A 531 -17.50 17.96 12.88
CA TYR A 531 -16.14 17.49 13.17
C TYR A 531 -15.44 17.02 11.89
N VAL A 532 -16.10 16.19 11.08
CA VAL A 532 -15.58 15.70 9.80
C VAL A 532 -15.17 16.84 8.90
N PHE A 533 -16.02 17.87 8.72
CA PHE A 533 -15.71 18.97 7.82
C PHE A 533 -14.63 19.93 8.36
N ARG A 534 -14.50 20.11 9.68
CA ARG A 534 -13.36 20.85 10.27
C ARG A 534 -12.04 20.16 9.93
N MET A 535 -11.99 18.84 10.08
CA MET A 535 -10.79 18.06 9.74
C MET A 535 -10.54 18.00 8.22
N ALA A 536 -11.61 18.06 7.42
CA ALA A 536 -11.57 18.10 5.97
C ALA A 536 -11.15 19.45 5.37
N ARG A 537 -10.59 20.36 6.20
CA ARG A 537 -10.10 21.66 5.75
C ARG A 537 -11.20 22.60 5.23
N ALA A 538 -12.44 22.44 5.69
CA ALA A 538 -13.51 23.39 5.40
C ALA A 538 -13.45 24.61 6.34
N ILE A 539 -13.66 25.80 5.77
CA ILE A 539 -13.69 27.09 6.45
C ILE A 539 -15.15 27.47 6.70
N PRO A 540 -15.59 27.58 7.97
CA PRO A 540 -16.96 27.99 8.28
C PRO A 540 -17.17 29.46 7.87
N ILE A 541 -18.23 29.74 7.12
CA ILE A 541 -18.63 31.09 6.76
C ILE A 541 -20.11 31.31 7.10
N ALA A 542 -20.41 32.46 7.69
CA ALA A 542 -21.76 32.95 7.93
C ALA A 542 -22.04 34.17 7.03
N PRO A 543 -23.30 34.44 6.66
CA PRO A 543 -23.65 35.69 6.00
C PRO A 543 -23.25 36.90 6.84
N GLN A 544 -22.71 37.94 6.20
CA GLN A 544 -22.26 39.16 6.89
C GLN A 544 -23.35 39.81 7.75
N LYS A 545 -24.63 39.69 7.36
CA LYS A 545 -25.78 40.20 8.12
C LYS A 545 -26.03 39.44 9.42
N ASP A 546 -25.71 38.14 9.44
CA ASP A 546 -26.03 37.25 10.55
C ASP A 546 -24.88 37.25 11.57
N ASP A 547 -23.63 37.25 11.09
CA ASP A 547 -22.43 37.26 11.92
C ASP A 547 -21.25 37.94 11.17
N PRO A 548 -21.04 39.25 11.37
CA PRO A 548 -19.95 40.00 10.73
C PRO A 548 -18.55 39.50 11.12
N GLN A 549 -18.38 39.01 12.36
CA GLN A 549 -17.07 38.55 12.84
C GLN A 549 -16.70 37.22 12.19
N ALA A 550 -17.64 36.26 12.15
CA ALA A 550 -17.41 34.99 11.46
C ALA A 550 -17.21 35.19 9.95
N PHE A 551 -17.88 36.18 9.35
CA PHE A 551 -17.63 36.56 7.96
C PHE A 551 -16.17 37.02 7.77
N GLU A 552 -15.70 38.04 8.47
CA GLU A 552 -14.31 38.51 8.30
C GLU A 552 -13.27 37.44 8.66
N ALA A 553 -13.51 36.63 9.70
CA ALA A 553 -12.64 35.52 10.07
C ALA A 553 -12.49 34.48 8.95
N ALA A 554 -13.59 34.14 8.25
CA ALA A 554 -13.57 33.22 7.11
C ALA A 554 -12.72 33.75 5.95
N PHE A 555 -12.80 35.05 5.64
CA PHE A 555 -11.99 35.68 4.60
C PHE A 555 -10.52 35.75 5.00
N ALA A 556 -10.21 36.08 6.26
CA ALA A 556 -8.85 36.05 6.78
C ALA A 556 -8.24 34.65 6.69
N GLN A 557 -9.00 33.61 7.06
CA GLN A 557 -8.57 32.22 6.96
C GLN A 557 -8.39 31.79 5.50
N ALA A 558 -9.27 32.19 4.59
CA ALA A 558 -9.14 31.95 3.15
C ALA A 558 -7.84 32.55 2.59
N THR A 559 -7.51 33.78 2.96
CA THR A 559 -6.25 34.42 2.57
C THR A 559 -5.04 33.71 3.17
N GLN A 560 -5.13 33.24 4.42
CA GLN A 560 -4.07 32.45 5.04
C GLN A 560 -3.82 31.11 4.32
N VAL A 561 -4.87 30.44 3.85
CA VAL A 561 -4.75 29.22 3.02
C VAL A 561 -3.95 29.52 1.75
N LEU A 562 -4.27 30.63 1.06
CA LEU A 562 -3.52 31.05 -0.13
C LEU A 562 -2.07 31.41 0.22
N ARG A 563 -1.82 32.07 1.35
CA ARG A 563 -0.45 32.34 1.81
C ARG A 563 0.37 31.07 2.03
N ASN A 564 -0.27 30.00 2.52
CA ASN A 564 0.37 28.70 2.69
C ASN A 564 0.63 27.98 1.35
N GLY A 565 0.20 28.58 0.22
CA GLY A 565 0.33 28.01 -1.12
C GLY A 565 -0.67 26.90 -1.40
N ASP A 566 -1.78 26.81 -0.65
CA ASP A 566 -2.82 25.78 -0.79
C ASP A 566 -3.95 26.22 -1.78
N LEU A 567 -4.83 25.28 -2.18
CA LEU A 567 -5.97 25.56 -3.06
C LEU A 567 -7.18 25.98 -2.23
N LEU A 568 -7.84 27.07 -2.64
CA LEU A 568 -9.10 27.52 -2.06
C LEU A 568 -10.25 27.27 -3.05
N GLY A 569 -11.17 26.37 -2.72
CA GLY A 569 -12.39 26.11 -3.45
C GLY A 569 -13.53 27.03 -3.00
N ILE A 570 -14.19 27.66 -3.97
CA ILE A 570 -15.33 28.54 -3.71
C ILE A 570 -16.45 28.31 -4.72
N PHE A 571 -17.67 28.33 -4.21
CA PHE A 571 -18.90 28.32 -4.98
C PHE A 571 -19.48 29.74 -5.02
N PRO A 572 -19.23 30.53 -6.08
CA PRO A 572 -19.47 31.98 -6.06
C PRO A 572 -20.95 32.36 -5.99
N GLU A 573 -21.85 31.41 -6.26
CA GLU A 573 -23.32 31.55 -6.14
C GLU A 573 -23.77 31.73 -4.67
N GLY A 574 -23.02 31.14 -3.72
CA GLY A 574 -23.28 31.19 -2.29
C GLY A 574 -24.41 30.28 -1.79
N ALA A 575 -25.14 29.61 -2.69
CA ALA A 575 -26.13 28.59 -2.36
C ALA A 575 -26.23 27.56 -3.50
N ILE A 576 -26.65 26.33 -3.15
CA ILE A 576 -26.97 25.30 -4.15
C ILE A 576 -28.20 25.77 -4.95
N THR A 577 -28.09 25.69 -6.29
CA THR A 577 -29.16 26.04 -7.22
C THR A 577 -30.48 25.29 -6.93
N ARG A 578 -31.61 25.93 -7.26
CA ARG A 578 -32.97 25.38 -7.09
C ARG A 578 -33.64 24.99 -8.40
N ASP A 579 -33.10 25.49 -9.52
CA ASP A 579 -33.64 25.29 -10.87
C ASP A 579 -32.64 24.60 -11.81
N GLY A 580 -31.39 24.39 -11.37
CA GLY A 580 -30.33 23.79 -12.17
C GLY A 580 -29.60 24.78 -13.07
N GLN A 581 -30.00 26.06 -13.06
CA GLN A 581 -29.34 27.12 -13.82
C GLN A 581 -28.21 27.76 -13.00
N LEU A 582 -27.24 28.33 -13.71
CA LEU A 582 -26.11 29.06 -13.13
C LEU A 582 -26.61 30.38 -12.52
N GLN A 583 -26.42 30.55 -11.21
CA GLN A 583 -26.83 31.76 -10.51
C GLN A 583 -25.77 32.86 -10.61
N ARG A 584 -26.15 34.08 -10.21
CA ARG A 584 -25.27 35.25 -10.19
C ARG A 584 -24.08 35.06 -9.24
N PHE A 585 -22.87 35.33 -9.71
CA PHE A 585 -21.66 35.26 -8.89
C PHE A 585 -21.53 36.47 -7.96
N ARG A 586 -21.23 36.22 -6.68
CA ARG A 586 -21.04 37.24 -5.65
C ARG A 586 -19.62 37.80 -5.65
N ARG A 587 -19.42 38.97 -5.02
CA ARG A 587 -18.12 39.68 -4.96
C ARG A 587 -17.07 39.07 -4.01
N GLY A 588 -17.39 37.96 -3.32
CA GLY A 588 -16.48 37.35 -2.33
C GLY A 588 -15.10 37.01 -2.91
N ILE A 589 -15.03 36.53 -4.14
CA ILE A 589 -13.74 36.21 -4.79
C ILE A 589 -12.85 37.43 -4.93
N GLN A 590 -13.42 38.59 -5.31
CA GLN A 590 -12.66 39.81 -5.47
C GLN A 590 -12.05 40.28 -4.15
N LYS A 591 -12.80 40.15 -3.04
CA LYS A 591 -12.27 40.47 -1.71
C LYS A 591 -11.08 39.56 -1.36
N ILE A 592 -11.21 38.25 -1.53
CA ILE A 592 -10.13 37.29 -1.23
C ILE A 592 -8.86 37.60 -2.05
N VAL A 593 -9.02 37.82 -3.35
CA VAL A 593 -7.89 38.09 -4.25
C VAL A 593 -7.26 39.47 -3.96
N ALA A 594 -8.07 40.48 -3.66
CA ALA A 594 -7.56 41.79 -3.24
C ALA A 594 -6.80 41.72 -1.91
N ASP A 595 -7.34 41.00 -0.93
CA ASP A 595 -6.71 40.79 0.38
C ASP A 595 -5.39 40.00 0.25
N ALA A 596 -5.34 39.00 -0.63
CA ALA A 596 -4.11 38.26 -0.94
C ALA A 596 -3.07 39.15 -1.65
N ARG A 597 -3.49 39.96 -2.62
CA ARG A 597 -2.60 40.90 -3.34
C ARG A 597 -2.04 41.97 -2.42
N ALA A 598 -2.84 42.50 -1.51
CA ALA A 598 -2.38 43.46 -0.50
C ALA A 598 -1.27 42.87 0.40
N GLN A 599 -1.17 41.54 0.46
CA GLN A 599 -0.14 40.80 1.20
C GLN A 599 1.00 40.30 0.29
N GLY A 600 1.08 40.78 -0.96
CA GLY A 600 2.14 40.44 -1.90
C GLY A 600 1.97 39.09 -2.61
N LEU A 601 0.79 38.48 -2.55
CA LEU A 601 0.50 37.21 -3.23
C LEU A 601 -0.21 37.48 -4.55
N ASP A 602 0.31 36.92 -5.64
CA ASP A 602 -0.41 36.84 -6.90
C ASP A 602 -1.14 35.49 -6.99
N VAL A 603 -2.47 35.53 -7.08
CA VAL A 603 -3.32 34.34 -6.93
C VAL A 603 -4.19 34.16 -8.17
N PRO A 604 -3.91 33.16 -9.02
CA PRO A 604 -4.76 32.86 -10.16
C PRO A 604 -6.13 32.32 -9.75
N ILE A 605 -7.14 32.59 -10.58
CA ILE A 605 -8.48 32.00 -10.45
C ILE A 605 -8.66 30.95 -11.54
N VAL A 606 -8.93 29.71 -11.16
CA VAL A 606 -9.21 28.60 -12.08
C VAL A 606 -10.72 28.40 -12.19
N PRO A 607 -11.34 28.73 -13.34
CA PRO A 607 -12.78 28.54 -13.55
C PRO A 607 -13.10 27.07 -13.80
N MET A 608 -14.19 26.59 -13.18
CA MET A 608 -14.64 25.21 -13.24
C MET A 608 -16.16 25.12 -13.46
N ALA A 609 -16.59 24.08 -14.16
CA ALA A 609 -17.99 23.78 -14.40
C ALA A 609 -18.30 22.30 -14.17
N LEU A 610 -19.17 22.01 -13.19
CA LEU A 610 -19.82 20.72 -13.00
C LEU A 610 -21.01 20.61 -13.95
N THR A 611 -20.96 19.63 -14.85
CA THR A 611 -21.99 19.36 -15.85
C THR A 611 -22.79 18.10 -15.53
N ASN A 612 -24.06 18.09 -15.95
CA ASN A 612 -24.98 16.94 -15.85
C ASN A 612 -25.27 16.42 -14.43
N LEU A 613 -24.95 17.19 -13.40
CA LEU A 613 -25.16 16.81 -12.00
C LEU A 613 -26.57 17.16 -11.48
N TRP A 614 -27.19 18.19 -12.05
CA TRP A 614 -28.61 18.52 -11.80
C TRP A 614 -29.49 17.36 -12.25
N GLY A 615 -30.44 16.92 -11.43
CA GLY A 615 -31.28 15.74 -11.64
C GLY A 615 -30.69 14.42 -11.10
N SER A 616 -29.52 14.47 -10.47
CA SER A 616 -28.99 13.35 -9.69
C SER A 616 -29.62 13.27 -8.30
N PHE A 617 -29.40 12.15 -7.59
CA PHE A 617 -29.89 11.91 -6.24
C PHE A 617 -29.54 13.04 -5.25
N PHE A 618 -28.38 13.69 -5.42
CA PHE A 618 -27.90 14.74 -4.52
C PHE A 618 -28.27 16.17 -4.93
N SER A 619 -29.06 16.33 -6.00
CA SER A 619 -29.56 17.63 -6.46
C SER A 619 -30.97 17.92 -5.94
N ARG A 620 -31.32 19.21 -5.81
CA ARG A 620 -32.62 19.66 -5.29
C ARG A 620 -33.73 19.69 -6.34
N ILE A 621 -33.84 18.61 -7.12
CA ILE A 621 -34.78 18.53 -8.25
C ILE A 621 -36.21 18.16 -7.82
N GLU A 622 -36.38 17.50 -6.67
CA GLU A 622 -37.70 17.06 -6.22
C GLU A 622 -38.38 18.16 -5.43
N VAL A 623 -39.68 18.32 -5.61
CA VAL A 623 -40.49 19.28 -4.85
C VAL A 623 -41.36 18.49 -3.88
N ARG A 624 -41.20 18.73 -2.58
CA ARG A 624 -42.07 18.19 -1.53
C ARG A 624 -42.60 19.36 -0.72
N ASN A 625 -43.91 19.41 -0.53
CA ASN A 625 -44.59 20.48 0.22
C ASN A 625 -44.21 21.90 -0.26
N GLY A 626 -44.04 22.07 -1.59
CA GLY A 626 -43.64 23.34 -2.19
C GLY A 626 -42.15 23.70 -2.07
N GLU A 627 -41.33 22.85 -1.44
CA GLU A 627 -39.89 23.07 -1.28
C GLU A 627 -39.05 22.11 -2.12
N ASN A 628 -37.99 22.65 -2.73
CA ASN A 628 -36.97 21.88 -3.44
C ASN A 628 -36.12 21.07 -2.44
N VAL A 629 -36.23 19.75 -2.50
CA VAL A 629 -35.52 18.79 -1.65
C VAL A 629 -34.61 17.89 -2.48
N ALA A 630 -33.54 17.39 -1.85
CA ALA A 630 -32.62 16.42 -2.43
C ALA A 630 -32.77 15.04 -1.77
N MET A 631 -32.11 14.02 -2.32
CA MET A 631 -31.99 12.67 -1.75
C MET A 631 -33.33 11.92 -1.59
N VAL A 632 -34.29 12.18 -2.49
CA VAL A 632 -35.62 11.56 -2.39
C VAL A 632 -35.75 10.29 -3.22
N ARG A 633 -35.37 10.34 -4.50
CA ARG A 633 -35.50 9.21 -5.44
C ARG A 633 -34.11 8.69 -5.82
N PRO A 634 -33.60 7.64 -5.15
CA PRO A 634 -32.35 7.02 -5.56
C PRO A 634 -32.47 6.51 -7.00
N LEU A 635 -31.37 6.58 -7.76
CA LEU A 635 -31.29 6.07 -9.13
C LEU A 635 -32.31 6.66 -10.13
N ARG A 636 -32.82 7.89 -9.92
CA ARG A 636 -33.75 8.56 -10.85
C ARG A 636 -33.30 8.55 -12.32
N ARG A 637 -32.00 8.62 -12.56
CA ARG A 637 -31.40 8.60 -13.90
C ARG A 637 -30.73 7.25 -14.26
N GLY A 638 -30.96 6.22 -13.45
CA GLY A 638 -30.26 4.94 -13.50
C GLY A 638 -28.91 4.96 -12.77
N LEU A 639 -28.22 3.82 -12.86
CA LEU A 639 -26.83 3.67 -12.40
C LEU A 639 -25.87 4.33 -13.40
N PHE A 640 -24.69 4.75 -12.93
CA PHE A 640 -23.60 5.25 -13.78
C PHE A 640 -23.93 6.53 -14.57
N ASN A 641 -24.61 7.47 -13.92
CA ASN A 641 -24.95 8.76 -14.54
C ASN A 641 -23.71 9.51 -15.01
N ARG A 642 -23.76 10.05 -16.24
CA ARG A 642 -22.67 10.86 -16.80
C ARG A 642 -22.62 12.19 -16.06
N VAL A 643 -21.52 12.45 -15.37
CA VAL A 643 -21.22 13.71 -14.69
C VAL A 643 -19.87 14.19 -15.20
N GLY A 644 -19.76 15.47 -15.54
CA GLY A 644 -18.53 16.06 -16.02
C GLY A 644 -18.01 17.14 -15.09
N LEU A 645 -16.70 17.34 -15.09
CA LEU A 645 -16.04 18.53 -14.58
C LEU A 645 -15.17 19.11 -15.70
N HIS A 646 -15.49 20.31 -16.16
CA HIS A 646 -14.72 21.04 -17.15
C HIS A 646 -13.92 22.14 -16.44
N ILE A 647 -12.61 22.13 -16.60
CA ILE A 647 -11.69 23.04 -15.93
C ILE A 647 -11.02 23.91 -17.00
N GLY A 648 -11.23 25.22 -16.91
CA GLY A 648 -10.64 26.19 -17.82
C GLY A 648 -9.22 26.62 -17.42
N PRO A 649 -8.50 27.32 -18.31
CA PRO A 649 -7.20 27.88 -17.99
C PRO A 649 -7.32 28.91 -16.86
N ALA A 650 -6.24 29.05 -16.08
CA ALA A 650 -6.14 30.04 -15.01
C ALA A 650 -6.30 31.46 -15.56
N LEU A 651 -7.14 32.25 -14.88
CA LEU A 651 -7.35 33.66 -15.12
C LEU A 651 -6.49 34.49 -14.17
N ASP A 652 -6.06 35.66 -14.63
CA ASP A 652 -5.37 36.64 -13.81
C ASP A 652 -6.32 37.14 -12.70
N GLY A 653 -5.99 36.84 -11.44
CA GLY A 653 -6.89 37.05 -10.31
C GLY A 653 -7.35 38.50 -10.18
N PRO A 654 -6.43 39.48 -10.09
CA PRO A 654 -6.77 40.88 -9.92
C PRO A 654 -7.54 41.52 -11.09
N ALA A 655 -7.36 41.01 -12.31
CA ALA A 655 -8.09 41.49 -13.49
C ALA A 655 -9.47 40.85 -13.66
N THR A 656 -9.79 39.79 -12.91
CA THR A 656 -11.01 39.01 -13.09
C THR A 656 -12.20 39.60 -12.31
N THR A 657 -13.25 39.99 -13.03
CA THR A 657 -14.53 40.40 -12.44
C THR A 657 -15.49 39.21 -12.25
N PRO A 658 -16.46 39.26 -11.31
CA PRO A 658 -17.45 38.20 -11.12
C PRO A 658 -18.25 37.88 -12.38
N SER A 659 -18.57 38.90 -13.20
CA SER A 659 -19.27 38.72 -14.47
C SER A 659 -18.41 37.99 -15.51
N MET A 660 -17.13 38.36 -15.65
CA MET A 660 -16.20 37.64 -16.53
C MET A 660 -16.03 36.19 -16.11
N LEU A 661 -15.89 35.95 -14.80
CA LEU A 661 -15.78 34.60 -14.26
C LEU A 661 -17.06 33.77 -14.50
N GLN A 662 -18.23 34.38 -14.31
CA GLN A 662 -19.52 33.74 -14.56
C GLN A 662 -19.67 33.36 -16.04
N GLU A 663 -19.29 34.26 -16.96
CA GLU A 663 -19.31 33.99 -18.41
C GLU A 663 -18.37 32.85 -18.79
N GLN A 664 -17.18 32.81 -18.19
CA GLN A 664 -16.22 31.74 -18.43
C GLN A 664 -16.74 30.39 -17.92
N VAL A 665 -17.34 30.33 -16.73
CA VAL A 665 -17.98 29.12 -16.20
C VAL A 665 -19.18 28.70 -17.07
N GLN A 666 -19.97 29.66 -17.55
CA GLN A 666 -21.08 29.39 -18.47
C GLN A 666 -20.59 28.76 -19.80
N ARG A 667 -19.48 29.26 -20.36
CA ARG A 667 -18.85 28.66 -21.54
C ARG A 667 -18.38 27.24 -21.29
N LEU A 668 -17.79 26.97 -20.12
CA LEU A 668 -17.38 25.61 -19.72
C LEU A 668 -18.57 24.66 -19.55
N LEU A 669 -19.73 25.15 -19.07
CA LEU A 669 -20.96 24.36 -18.96
C LEU A 669 -21.52 23.94 -20.32
N GLN A 670 -21.36 24.79 -21.34
CA GLN A 670 -21.84 24.55 -22.70
C GLN A 670 -20.83 23.79 -23.58
N ALA A 671 -19.59 23.62 -23.10
CA ALA A 671 -18.58 22.87 -23.84
C ALA A 671 -19.01 21.40 -24.03
N PRO A 672 -18.87 20.86 -25.25
CA PRO A 672 -19.34 19.51 -25.61
C PRO A 672 -18.60 18.39 -24.88
#